data_AF-A0A7K4B5U4-F1
#
_entry.id   AF-A0A7K4B5U4-F1
#
_cell.length_a   1.000
_cell.length_b   1.000
_cell.length_c   1.000
_cell.angle_alpha   90.00
_cell.angle_beta   90.00
_cell.angle_gamma   90.00
#
_symmetry.space_group_name_H-M   'P 1'
#
loop_
_entity.id
_entity.type
_entity.pdbx_description
1 polymer ?
#
loop_
_entity_poly.entity_id
_entity_poly.type
_entity_poly.pdbx_seq_one_letter_code
_entity_poly.pdbx_strand_id
1 'polypeptide(L)'
;MTHSRWYLLITLVLLLNLNTPGVLADSSPSDLLILTEEYAPFNYLEDGKLKGLSVDLLESAFRHMGSSITRDDFSLGFWSEAYQTSLTRNNTILFTMARIPEREDKFQWAGPIITDAKVLFGIPGENSYILHNDITSYRIVAISDDSGYQLALDVGASPDQVIVVSSAEEAIRMVENGTADVWSYGEMAGNELINQYAENPEKFTPLLDIGTVDEYYAIQKDTDPAFVRELNDTLARMKTERKESGSSEYEQIVYRYLPVQCAESDITSQMVTDLVNLTAGAISENTPETLDKINAGDAPYKDPDIPGLYVFVYTLDGILIADAGNPHLIGKKMTGKGDVTGKMFRDEMIAGAIDHGTGWVHYVFSHPAMSGIFPKKSYYRLVTGSDGNDYVVISGRYMSCAYLWQSSKESHDRSIEMDIQDDGKILLAGTRNETGQKDILVLRYLPTGKKDLSFGNNGAVIFSGDAGKDDYAFGVTYDTSGNVLVAGREHNGHDPDMILLKYLTDGTPDTDFGDNGVVRYAGPGNGTDSFRGLFVQEDGTILLTGEMNTSRHKEMIAVRVSPDGIVDETFADSGIFILNRTDDGDSYGFAIAPDKEGRIVLTGGIVVPGENNSSIATVRLQKNGEPDSSFGIDGLVTYQGNGCGPDYGNWVSVSSDDKIMVLGAETDSHGSYDIVLLRYSPDGTPDTSFGDAGVVVYRGSGYDYAWGKTIQDDGKIVIAGTSEINGVTTPILIRYNPDGTPDMTFGESGIFTFEAFGPGMLYGVHEDREGVLYANGYITKEGRDISLLVKIPAKDI
;
A
#
# COMPACT_ATOMS: atom_id res chain seq x y z
N MET A 1 -21.95 82.12 17.04
CA MET A 1 -20.51 82.16 16.76
C MET A 1 -19.75 81.81 18.04
N THR A 2 -18.74 80.94 17.91
CA THR A 2 -17.59 80.71 18.83
C THR A 2 -17.90 80.21 20.25
N HIS A 3 -17.72 78.90 20.53
CA HIS A 3 -16.50 78.25 21.08
C HIS A 3 -16.38 78.38 22.61
N SER A 4 -16.65 77.30 23.36
CA SER A 4 -15.65 76.37 23.98
C SER A 4 -15.18 76.87 25.37
N ARG A 5 -14.99 76.11 26.47
CA ARG A 5 -14.92 74.65 26.71
C ARG A 5 -14.63 74.41 28.23
N TRP A 6 -15.09 73.27 28.77
CA TRP A 6 -14.64 72.51 29.98
C TRP A 6 -15.04 72.93 31.42
N TYR A 7 -15.18 72.07 32.46
CA TYR A 7 -14.63 70.73 32.80
C TYR A 7 -15.50 69.95 33.86
N LEU A 8 -15.65 68.60 33.69
CA LEU A 8 -15.58 67.46 34.67
C LEU A 8 -16.56 67.39 35.91
N LEU A 9 -17.15 66.28 36.41
CA LEU A 9 -16.83 64.82 36.55
C LEU A 9 -18.08 63.98 37.00
N ILE A 10 -18.11 62.68 36.63
CA ILE A 10 -18.50 61.46 37.43
C ILE A 10 -20.01 61.24 37.76
N THR A 11 -20.70 60.08 37.57
CA THR A 11 -20.35 58.64 37.45
C THR A 11 -21.53 57.82 36.87
N LEU A 12 -21.20 56.76 36.11
CA LEU A 12 -21.78 55.39 36.07
C LEU A 12 -23.31 55.19 35.99
N VAL A 13 -23.77 54.48 34.94
CA VAL A 13 -24.39 53.14 35.02
C VAL A 13 -24.94 52.68 33.64
N LEU A 14 -24.59 51.43 33.28
CA LEU A 14 -25.22 50.50 32.32
C LEU A 14 -24.97 50.65 30.80
N LEU A 15 -23.87 50.03 30.40
CA LEU A 15 -23.73 49.21 29.18
C LEU A 15 -24.93 48.28 28.99
N LEU A 16 -25.69 48.49 27.91
CA LEU A 16 -26.65 47.56 27.34
C LEU A 16 -26.84 47.93 25.86
N ASN A 17 -25.77 47.84 25.06
CA ASN A 17 -25.92 47.55 23.64
C ASN A 17 -25.82 46.04 23.51
N LEU A 18 -26.99 45.44 23.36
CA LEU A 18 -27.19 44.03 23.10
C LEU A 18 -26.34 43.63 21.88
N ASN A 19 -25.32 42.82 22.11
CA ASN A 19 -24.99 41.73 21.21
C ASN A 19 -26.19 40.77 21.25
N THR A 20 -27.23 41.05 20.46
CA THR A 20 -28.03 39.94 19.96
C THR A 20 -27.11 39.13 19.06
N PRO A 21 -26.89 37.82 19.30
CA PRO A 21 -26.35 36.98 18.26
C PRO A 21 -27.29 37.15 17.07
N GLY A 22 -26.79 37.76 16.00
CA GLY A 22 -27.51 37.77 14.74
C GLY A 22 -27.80 36.31 14.42
N VAL A 23 -29.07 35.94 14.36
CA VAL A 23 -29.50 34.75 13.65
C VAL A 23 -28.82 34.87 12.28
N LEU A 24 -27.91 33.97 11.94
CA LEU A 24 -27.40 33.86 10.58
C LEU A 24 -28.64 33.77 9.69
N ALA A 25 -28.90 34.81 8.90
CA ALA A 25 -30.06 34.82 8.04
C ALA A 25 -29.84 33.74 6.99
N ASP A 26 -30.78 32.80 6.86
CA ASP A 26 -30.74 31.77 5.84
C ASP A 26 -30.58 32.43 4.47
N SER A 27 -29.43 32.20 3.83
CA SER A 27 -29.07 32.76 2.53
C SER A 27 -29.54 31.88 1.36
N SER A 28 -30.19 30.75 1.66
CA SER A 28 -30.69 29.80 0.67
C SER A 28 -31.93 30.35 -0.05
N PRO A 29 -32.07 30.11 -1.37
CA PRO A 29 -33.31 30.43 -2.08
C PRO A 29 -34.51 29.70 -1.44
N SER A 30 -35.61 30.41 -1.23
CA SER A 30 -36.80 29.84 -0.57
C SER A 30 -37.50 28.72 -1.37
N ASP A 31 -37.19 28.61 -2.67
CA ASP A 31 -37.72 27.62 -3.61
C ASP A 31 -36.63 26.67 -4.15
N LEU A 32 -35.54 26.49 -3.40
CA LEU A 32 -34.44 25.60 -3.76
C LEU A 32 -34.92 24.15 -3.96
N LEU A 33 -34.59 23.55 -5.10
CA LEU A 33 -34.77 22.12 -5.36
C LEU A 33 -33.41 21.44 -5.36
N ILE A 34 -33.32 20.31 -4.67
CA ILE A 34 -32.07 19.58 -4.50
C ILE A 34 -32.30 18.17 -5.03
N LEU A 35 -31.61 17.83 -6.12
CA LEU A 35 -31.76 16.59 -6.86
C LEU A 35 -30.47 15.77 -6.80
N THR A 36 -30.61 14.46 -6.79
CA THR A 36 -29.51 13.50 -6.87
C THR A 36 -29.98 12.19 -7.52
N GLU A 37 -29.08 11.22 -7.65
CA GLU A 37 -29.35 9.90 -8.22
C GLU A 37 -28.86 8.77 -7.28
N GLU A 38 -28.87 7.53 -7.77
CA GLU A 38 -28.24 6.38 -7.10
C GLU A 38 -26.77 6.28 -7.56
N TYR A 39 -25.83 6.68 -6.70
CA TYR A 39 -24.40 6.78 -7.00
C TYR A 39 -23.56 6.52 -5.73
N ALA A 40 -23.68 5.31 -5.18
CA ALA A 40 -22.92 4.89 -4.00
C ALA A 40 -21.39 4.91 -4.24
N PRO A 41 -20.55 5.25 -3.25
CA PRO A 41 -20.89 5.63 -1.88
C PRO A 41 -21.17 7.15 -1.70
N PHE A 42 -21.36 7.90 -2.78
CA PHE A 42 -21.48 9.37 -2.74
C PHE A 42 -22.90 9.84 -2.40
N ASN A 43 -23.90 9.23 -3.01
CA ASN A 43 -25.32 9.47 -2.75
C ASN A 43 -26.10 8.19 -3.04
N TYR A 44 -26.79 7.64 -2.03
CA TYR A 44 -27.51 6.37 -2.16
C TYR A 44 -28.62 6.26 -1.11
N LEU A 45 -29.59 5.38 -1.36
CA LEU A 45 -30.63 5.06 -0.38
C LEU A 45 -30.25 3.85 0.46
N GLU A 46 -30.30 4.01 1.78
CA GLU A 46 -30.17 2.91 2.73
C GLU A 46 -31.28 3.01 3.78
N ASP A 47 -32.06 1.94 3.95
CA ASP A 47 -33.24 1.90 4.82
C ASP A 47 -34.24 3.04 4.56
N GLY A 48 -34.40 3.43 3.29
CA GLY A 48 -35.29 4.50 2.86
C GLY A 48 -34.82 5.91 3.23
N LYS A 49 -33.58 6.07 3.68
CA LYS A 49 -32.96 7.36 3.95
C LYS A 49 -31.80 7.63 3.01
N LEU A 50 -31.70 8.86 2.55
CA LEU A 50 -30.58 9.29 1.72
C LEU A 50 -29.30 9.37 2.57
N LYS A 51 -28.26 8.70 2.11
CA LYS A 51 -26.92 8.62 2.73
C LYS A 51 -25.84 8.81 1.66
N GLY A 52 -24.60 8.97 2.14
CA GLY A 52 -23.43 9.03 1.29
C GLY A 52 -22.58 10.26 1.54
N LEU A 53 -21.35 10.22 1.03
CA LEU A 53 -20.35 11.27 1.24
C LEU A 53 -20.86 12.65 0.82
N SER A 54 -21.45 12.77 -0.37
CA SER A 54 -21.92 14.06 -0.88
C SER A 54 -23.17 14.55 -0.16
N VAL A 55 -24.03 13.62 0.28
CA VAL A 55 -25.25 13.94 1.04
C VAL A 55 -24.87 14.54 2.40
N ASP A 56 -23.97 13.88 3.13
CA ASP A 56 -23.52 14.32 4.44
C ASP A 56 -22.73 15.65 4.36
N LEU A 57 -21.93 15.84 3.30
CA LEU A 57 -21.23 17.12 3.07
C LEU A 57 -22.21 18.27 2.81
N LEU A 58 -23.18 18.08 1.91
CA LEU A 58 -24.13 19.14 1.55
C LEU A 58 -25.04 19.51 2.72
N GLU A 59 -25.58 18.52 3.44
CA GLU A 59 -26.40 18.75 4.63
C GLU A 59 -25.60 19.51 5.72
N SER A 60 -24.32 19.17 5.90
CA SER A 60 -23.49 19.89 6.85
C SER A 60 -23.19 21.32 6.40
N ALA A 61 -22.98 21.55 5.10
CA ALA A 61 -22.81 22.89 4.55
C ALA A 61 -24.05 23.76 4.81
N PHE A 62 -25.26 23.26 4.54
CA PHE A 62 -26.50 23.99 4.85
C PHE A 62 -26.63 24.33 6.34
N ARG A 63 -26.23 23.40 7.22
CA ARG A 63 -26.22 23.63 8.66
C ARG A 63 -25.29 24.79 9.05
N HIS A 64 -24.09 24.86 8.47
CA HIS A 64 -23.13 25.96 8.70
C HIS A 64 -23.61 27.29 8.12
N MET A 65 -24.38 27.25 7.03
CA MET A 65 -25.04 28.42 6.45
C MET A 65 -26.27 28.90 7.26
N GLY A 66 -26.65 28.18 8.32
CA GLY A 66 -27.81 28.49 9.15
C GLY A 66 -29.15 28.13 8.49
N SER A 67 -29.14 27.34 7.42
CA SER A 67 -30.36 26.91 6.73
C SER A 67 -31.06 25.78 7.49
N SER A 68 -32.39 25.73 7.37
CA SER A 68 -33.20 24.63 7.90
C SER A 68 -33.27 23.41 6.96
N ILE A 69 -32.65 23.48 5.80
CA ILE A 69 -32.62 22.39 4.82
C ILE A 69 -31.90 21.18 5.42
N THR A 70 -32.51 20.01 5.26
CA THR A 70 -31.99 18.71 5.70
C THR A 70 -31.99 17.72 4.56
N ARG A 71 -31.41 16.53 4.77
CA ARG A 71 -31.44 15.46 3.76
C ARG A 71 -32.85 15.02 3.34
N ASP A 72 -33.88 15.28 4.15
CA ASP A 72 -35.26 14.94 3.83
C ASP A 72 -35.83 15.87 2.72
N ASP A 73 -35.17 17.01 2.46
CA ASP A 73 -35.50 17.93 1.37
C ASP A 73 -34.81 17.54 0.04
N PHE A 74 -33.92 16.55 0.06
CA PHE A 74 -33.18 16.10 -1.12
C PHE A 74 -33.98 15.01 -1.83
N SER A 75 -34.06 15.07 -3.16
CA SER A 75 -34.83 14.13 -3.96
C SER A 75 -33.91 13.26 -4.81
N LEU A 76 -33.98 11.93 -4.61
CA LEU A 76 -33.34 10.95 -5.49
C LEU A 76 -34.24 10.66 -6.69
N GLY A 77 -33.69 10.69 -7.90
CA GLY A 77 -34.40 10.41 -9.14
C GLY A 77 -33.50 9.84 -10.23
N PHE A 78 -34.04 9.75 -11.45
CA PHE A 78 -33.27 9.31 -12.62
C PHE A 78 -32.36 10.44 -13.12
N TRP A 79 -31.10 10.10 -13.44
CA TRP A 79 -30.08 11.06 -13.86
C TRP A 79 -30.54 12.05 -14.93
N SER A 80 -31.01 11.56 -16.08
CA SER A 80 -31.34 12.43 -17.21
C SER A 80 -32.50 13.39 -16.89
N GLU A 81 -33.51 12.95 -16.13
CA GLU A 81 -34.60 13.82 -15.70
C GLU A 81 -34.10 14.92 -14.75
N ALA A 82 -33.25 14.54 -13.79
CA ALA A 82 -32.64 15.49 -12.86
C ALA A 82 -31.73 16.50 -13.59
N TYR A 83 -30.91 16.03 -14.53
CA TYR A 83 -30.04 16.87 -15.35
C TYR A 83 -30.83 17.88 -16.18
N GLN A 84 -31.84 17.44 -16.94
CA GLN A 84 -32.67 18.34 -17.75
C GLN A 84 -33.46 19.34 -16.89
N THR A 85 -33.92 18.90 -15.70
CA THR A 85 -34.56 19.80 -14.72
C THR A 85 -33.58 20.87 -14.23
N SER A 86 -32.35 20.49 -13.89
CA SER A 86 -31.31 21.42 -13.40
C SER A 86 -30.92 22.48 -14.43
N LEU A 87 -31.06 22.21 -15.73
CA LEU A 87 -30.80 23.20 -16.79
C LEU A 87 -31.90 24.26 -16.91
N THR A 88 -33.14 23.93 -16.55
CA THR A 88 -34.32 24.73 -16.90
C THR A 88 -35.02 25.35 -15.69
N ARG A 89 -34.95 24.72 -14.52
CA ARG A 89 -35.57 25.20 -13.29
C ARG A 89 -34.57 26.00 -12.46
N ASN A 90 -34.83 27.30 -12.31
CA ASN A 90 -34.05 28.17 -11.41
C ASN A 90 -33.95 27.58 -10.00
N ASN A 91 -32.86 27.91 -9.30
CA ASN A 91 -32.64 27.47 -7.91
C ASN A 91 -32.72 25.95 -7.79
N THR A 92 -31.96 25.27 -8.63
CA THR A 92 -31.82 23.80 -8.57
C THR A 92 -30.36 23.45 -8.36
N ILE A 93 -30.10 22.55 -7.40
CA ILE A 93 -28.80 21.90 -7.19
C ILE A 93 -28.94 20.46 -7.67
N LEU A 94 -28.02 20.00 -8.50
CA LEU A 94 -27.86 18.60 -8.87
C LEU A 94 -26.46 18.13 -8.44
N PHE A 95 -26.41 16.99 -7.75
CA PHE A 95 -25.17 16.36 -7.30
C PHE A 95 -25.34 14.85 -7.25
N THR A 96 -24.30 14.05 -7.29
CA THR A 96 -22.86 14.35 -7.44
C THR A 96 -22.54 14.46 -8.94
N MET A 97 -22.16 15.64 -9.45
CA MET A 97 -22.03 15.86 -10.91
C MET A 97 -20.59 16.11 -11.36
N ALA A 98 -20.16 15.33 -12.36
CA ALA A 98 -18.86 15.51 -13.00
C ALA A 98 -18.77 16.85 -13.72
N ARG A 99 -17.72 17.61 -13.41
CA ARG A 99 -17.41 18.90 -14.05
C ARG A 99 -16.53 18.68 -15.28
N ILE A 100 -17.17 18.73 -16.45
CA ILE A 100 -16.55 18.55 -17.76
C ILE A 100 -16.70 19.83 -18.61
N PRO A 101 -15.85 20.06 -19.63
CA PRO A 101 -15.89 21.27 -20.47
C PRO A 101 -17.27 21.61 -21.03
N GLU A 102 -18.06 20.60 -21.42
CA GLU A 102 -19.39 20.72 -22.03
C GLU A 102 -20.46 21.24 -21.07
N ARG A 103 -20.16 21.24 -19.77
CA ARG A 103 -21.05 21.68 -18.69
C ARG A 103 -20.62 23.01 -18.08
N GLU A 104 -19.42 23.51 -18.38
CA GLU A 104 -18.84 24.67 -17.70
C GLU A 104 -19.71 25.94 -17.84
N ASP A 105 -20.25 26.18 -19.04
CA ASP A 105 -21.12 27.34 -19.30
C ASP A 105 -22.59 27.11 -18.89
N LYS A 106 -22.96 25.93 -18.38
CA LYS A 106 -24.34 25.56 -18.07
C LYS A 106 -24.69 25.67 -16.58
N PHE A 107 -23.69 25.68 -15.71
CA PHE A 107 -23.87 25.66 -14.26
C PHE A 107 -22.92 26.63 -13.57
N GLN A 108 -23.28 27.00 -12.35
CA GLN A 108 -22.32 27.46 -11.36
C GLN A 108 -21.91 26.26 -10.50
N TRP A 109 -20.66 26.21 -10.04
CA TRP A 109 -20.11 25.03 -9.39
C TRP A 109 -19.79 25.32 -7.92
N ALA A 110 -20.13 24.39 -7.02
CA ALA A 110 -19.63 24.37 -5.66
C ALA A 110 -18.92 23.06 -5.32
N GLY A 111 -17.68 23.15 -4.81
CA GLY A 111 -16.80 21.99 -4.62
C GLY A 111 -15.32 22.31 -4.89
N PRO A 112 -14.48 21.32 -5.24
CA PRO A 112 -14.83 19.92 -5.54
C PRO A 112 -15.27 19.12 -4.31
N ILE A 113 -16.10 18.10 -4.53
CA ILE A 113 -16.53 17.13 -3.52
C ILE A 113 -15.44 16.07 -3.35
N ILE A 114 -15.13 15.40 -4.46
CA ILE A 114 -14.17 14.28 -4.57
C ILE A 114 -13.70 14.18 -6.03
N THR A 115 -12.55 13.55 -6.25
CA THR A 115 -12.09 13.15 -7.59
C THR A 115 -12.50 11.70 -7.82
N ASP A 116 -13.22 11.43 -8.90
CA ASP A 116 -13.75 10.10 -9.26
C ASP A 116 -13.06 9.56 -10.51
N ALA A 117 -12.72 8.27 -10.49
CA ALA A 117 -12.13 7.57 -11.64
C ALA A 117 -13.24 7.07 -12.56
N LYS A 118 -13.04 7.19 -13.88
CA LYS A 118 -13.98 6.76 -14.90
C LYS A 118 -13.36 5.65 -15.73
N VAL A 119 -14.13 4.61 -16.02
CA VAL A 119 -13.64 3.38 -16.65
C VAL A 119 -14.64 2.82 -17.65
N LEU A 120 -14.17 1.94 -18.53
CA LEU A 120 -15.01 1.04 -19.32
C LEU A 120 -15.10 -0.32 -18.63
N PHE A 121 -16.26 -0.64 -18.05
CA PHE A 121 -16.55 -1.96 -17.49
C PHE A 121 -16.92 -2.95 -18.59
N GLY A 122 -16.41 -4.18 -18.52
CA GLY A 122 -16.82 -5.24 -19.44
C GLY A 122 -16.60 -6.63 -18.85
N ILE A 123 -17.09 -7.63 -19.57
CA ILE A 123 -16.76 -9.04 -19.29
C ILE A 123 -15.57 -9.39 -20.20
N PRO A 124 -14.42 -9.77 -19.64
CA PRO A 124 -13.21 -9.97 -20.42
C PRO A 124 -13.37 -11.15 -21.39
N GLY A 125 -12.80 -11.01 -22.59
CA GLY A 125 -12.65 -12.09 -23.57
C GLY A 125 -11.30 -12.78 -23.41
N GLU A 126 -10.61 -13.09 -24.52
CA GLU A 126 -9.21 -13.56 -24.48
C GLU A 126 -8.25 -12.50 -23.91
N ASN A 127 -8.57 -11.21 -24.09
CA ASN A 127 -7.83 -10.09 -23.52
C ASN A 127 -8.61 -9.47 -22.36
N SER A 128 -7.89 -9.17 -21.29
CA SER A 128 -8.39 -8.67 -20.01
C SER A 128 -8.33 -7.16 -19.83
N TYR A 129 -7.92 -6.45 -20.87
CA TYR A 129 -7.79 -5.00 -20.92
C TYR A 129 -8.04 -4.54 -22.37
N ILE A 130 -8.38 -3.27 -22.53
CA ILE A 130 -8.48 -2.60 -23.82
C ILE A 130 -7.29 -1.65 -23.92
N LEU A 131 -6.48 -1.79 -24.97
CA LEU A 131 -5.50 -0.76 -25.29
C LEU A 131 -6.26 0.49 -25.74
N HIS A 132 -5.82 1.66 -25.30
CA HIS A 132 -6.50 2.93 -25.63
C HIS A 132 -6.72 3.11 -27.14
N ASN A 133 -5.77 2.67 -27.98
CA ASN A 133 -5.88 2.72 -29.44
C ASN A 133 -6.89 1.73 -30.05
N ASP A 134 -7.34 0.73 -29.29
CA ASP A 134 -8.24 -0.33 -29.75
C ASP A 134 -9.70 -0.04 -29.40
N ILE A 135 -9.98 1.06 -28.69
CA ILE A 135 -11.33 1.47 -28.26
C ILE A 135 -12.33 1.55 -29.44
N THR A 136 -11.84 1.83 -30.65
CA THR A 136 -12.66 1.91 -31.88
C THR A 136 -13.30 0.58 -32.28
N SER A 137 -12.91 -0.53 -31.66
CA SER A 137 -13.42 -1.87 -31.94
C SER A 137 -14.59 -2.29 -31.04
N TYR A 138 -14.94 -1.48 -30.03
CA TYR A 138 -15.92 -1.82 -29.01
C TYR A 138 -17.23 -1.04 -29.19
N ARG A 139 -18.36 -1.70 -28.94
CA ARG A 139 -19.67 -1.08 -28.74
C ARG A 139 -19.77 -0.65 -27.28
N ILE A 140 -19.86 0.65 -27.06
CA ILE A 140 -19.83 1.23 -25.73
C ILE A 140 -21.26 1.57 -25.35
N VAL A 141 -21.75 1.13 -24.20
CA VAL A 141 -23.00 1.62 -23.63
C VAL A 141 -22.71 2.75 -22.65
N ALA A 142 -23.52 3.81 -22.69
CA ALA A 142 -23.43 4.96 -21.78
C ALA A 142 -24.84 5.45 -21.44
N ILE A 143 -24.99 6.05 -20.26
CA ILE A 143 -26.27 6.60 -19.82
C ILE A 143 -26.49 7.96 -20.50
N SER A 144 -27.73 8.24 -20.91
CA SER A 144 -28.11 9.52 -21.51
C SER A 144 -27.79 10.69 -20.58
N ASP A 145 -27.19 11.74 -21.14
CA ASP A 145 -26.73 12.94 -20.42
C ASP A 145 -25.63 12.70 -19.36
N ASP A 146 -25.14 11.48 -19.18
CA ASP A 146 -24.05 11.17 -18.27
C ASP A 146 -22.67 11.56 -18.84
N SER A 147 -21.73 11.85 -17.95
CA SER A 147 -20.34 12.16 -18.28
C SER A 147 -19.61 11.01 -18.99
N GLY A 148 -19.98 9.74 -18.73
CA GLY A 148 -19.37 8.58 -19.37
C GLY A 148 -19.52 8.58 -20.89
N TYR A 149 -20.58 9.20 -21.43
CA TYR A 149 -20.73 9.39 -22.88
C TYR A 149 -19.59 10.25 -23.43
N GLN A 150 -19.38 11.43 -22.85
CA GLN A 150 -18.40 12.38 -23.36
C GLN A 150 -16.97 11.89 -23.15
N LEU A 151 -16.68 11.33 -21.98
CA LEU A 151 -15.34 10.82 -21.67
C LEU A 151 -14.93 9.68 -22.59
N ALA A 152 -15.87 8.80 -22.98
CA ALA A 152 -15.59 7.77 -23.99
C ALA A 152 -15.18 8.38 -25.34
N LEU A 153 -15.79 9.50 -25.75
CA LEU A 153 -15.41 10.19 -26.99
C LEU A 153 -14.04 10.87 -26.87
N ASP A 154 -13.73 11.46 -25.72
CA ASP A 154 -12.46 12.15 -25.46
C ASP A 154 -11.26 11.20 -25.56
N VAL A 155 -11.47 9.93 -25.21
CA VAL A 155 -10.48 8.85 -25.35
C VAL A 155 -10.51 8.13 -26.69
N GLY A 156 -11.27 8.63 -27.68
CA GLY A 156 -11.21 8.19 -29.07
C GLY A 156 -12.38 7.33 -29.57
N ALA A 157 -13.43 7.10 -28.77
CA ALA A 157 -14.64 6.48 -29.29
C ALA A 157 -15.35 7.42 -30.30
N SER A 158 -16.03 6.83 -31.28
CA SER A 158 -16.90 7.58 -32.19
C SER A 158 -18.36 7.57 -31.70
N PRO A 159 -19.17 8.62 -31.99
CA PRO A 159 -20.57 8.66 -31.58
C PRO A 159 -21.39 7.45 -32.05
N ASP A 160 -21.07 6.86 -33.20
CA ASP A 160 -21.77 5.70 -33.76
C ASP A 160 -21.49 4.40 -32.97
N GLN A 161 -20.44 4.37 -32.14
CA GLN A 161 -20.14 3.24 -31.25
C GLN A 161 -20.90 3.31 -29.93
N VAL A 162 -21.42 4.48 -29.55
CA VAL A 162 -21.99 4.70 -28.23
C VAL A 162 -23.50 4.47 -28.25
N ILE A 163 -23.94 3.41 -27.58
CA ILE A 163 -25.34 3.08 -27.37
C ILE A 163 -25.81 3.82 -26.12
N VAL A 164 -26.79 4.69 -26.28
CA VAL A 164 -27.33 5.49 -25.18
C VAL A 164 -28.52 4.79 -24.54
N VAL A 165 -28.47 4.60 -23.22
CA VAL A 165 -29.52 3.99 -22.40
C VAL A 165 -30.00 4.91 -21.29
N SER A 166 -31.06 4.51 -20.58
CA SER A 166 -31.70 5.35 -19.56
C SER A 166 -31.32 5.01 -18.12
N SER A 167 -30.69 3.86 -17.88
CA SER A 167 -30.29 3.42 -16.54
C SER A 167 -29.04 2.54 -16.55
N ALA A 168 -28.37 2.49 -15.41
CA ALA A 168 -27.23 1.58 -15.18
C ALA A 168 -27.64 0.11 -15.29
N GLU A 169 -28.82 -0.27 -14.79
CA GLU A 169 -29.34 -1.64 -14.90
C GLU A 169 -29.44 -2.08 -16.38
N GLU A 170 -29.94 -1.21 -17.25
CA GLU A 170 -30.02 -1.48 -18.69
C GLU A 170 -28.62 -1.65 -19.30
N ALA A 171 -27.68 -0.76 -18.95
CA ALA A 171 -26.30 -0.83 -19.41
C ALA A 171 -25.61 -2.15 -19.01
N ILE A 172 -25.73 -2.55 -17.74
CA ILE A 172 -25.16 -3.79 -17.19
C ILE A 172 -25.72 -5.00 -17.93
N ARG A 173 -27.06 -5.07 -18.09
CA ARG A 173 -27.72 -6.18 -18.82
C ARG A 173 -27.27 -6.26 -20.28
N MET A 174 -27.01 -5.11 -20.92
CA MET A 174 -26.52 -5.06 -22.30
C MET A 174 -25.11 -5.62 -22.46
N VAL A 175 -24.25 -5.40 -21.45
CA VAL A 175 -22.91 -6.03 -21.43
C VAL A 175 -23.04 -7.54 -21.18
N GLU A 176 -23.85 -7.96 -20.20
CA GLU A 176 -24.04 -9.39 -19.89
C GLU A 176 -24.60 -10.20 -21.05
N ASN A 177 -25.53 -9.63 -21.83
CA ASN A 177 -26.15 -10.32 -22.96
C ASN A 177 -25.38 -10.13 -24.29
N GLY A 178 -24.28 -9.38 -24.28
CA GLY A 178 -23.43 -9.13 -25.45
C GLY A 178 -24.03 -8.19 -26.51
N THR A 179 -25.04 -7.38 -26.16
CA THR A 179 -25.56 -6.33 -27.07
C THR A 179 -24.73 -5.04 -27.04
N ALA A 180 -24.02 -4.80 -25.94
CA ALA A 180 -22.86 -3.90 -25.85
C ALA A 180 -21.63 -4.71 -25.41
N ASP A 181 -20.43 -4.20 -25.68
CA ASP A 181 -19.18 -4.85 -25.28
C ASP A 181 -18.67 -4.30 -23.93
N VAL A 182 -18.83 -2.99 -23.71
CA VAL A 182 -18.40 -2.31 -22.48
C VAL A 182 -19.34 -1.20 -22.06
N TRP A 183 -19.39 -0.90 -20.77
CA TRP A 183 -20.16 0.19 -20.16
C TRP A 183 -19.23 1.29 -19.62
N SER A 184 -19.43 2.52 -20.08
CA SER A 184 -18.69 3.70 -19.59
C SER A 184 -19.33 4.27 -18.34
N TYR A 185 -18.62 4.28 -17.21
CA TYR A 185 -19.14 4.79 -15.94
C TYR A 185 -18.06 5.10 -14.90
N GLY A 186 -18.45 5.67 -13.74
CA GLY A 186 -17.54 5.85 -12.61
C GLY A 186 -17.23 4.54 -11.91
N GLU A 187 -15.97 4.33 -11.55
CA GLU A 187 -15.47 3.05 -11.09
C GLU A 187 -16.12 2.63 -9.76
N MET A 188 -16.20 3.53 -8.79
CA MET A 188 -16.73 3.20 -7.47
C MET A 188 -18.21 2.87 -7.50
N ALA A 189 -19.01 3.74 -8.15
CA ALA A 189 -20.44 3.55 -8.27
C ALA A 189 -20.80 2.40 -9.22
N GLY A 190 -20.05 2.24 -10.30
CA GLY A 190 -20.23 1.14 -11.25
C GLY A 190 -20.07 -0.21 -10.59
N ASN A 191 -19.04 -0.39 -9.75
CA ASN A 191 -18.85 -1.64 -8.99
C ASN A 191 -20.03 -1.96 -8.06
N GLU A 192 -20.58 -0.96 -7.36
CA GLU A 192 -21.75 -1.18 -6.50
C GLU A 192 -23.00 -1.57 -7.32
N LEU A 193 -23.25 -0.86 -8.42
CA LEU A 193 -24.40 -1.13 -9.30
C LEU A 193 -24.26 -2.48 -10.00
N ILE A 194 -23.05 -2.90 -10.37
CA ILE A 194 -22.77 -4.25 -10.88
C ILE A 194 -23.14 -5.30 -9.82
N ASN A 195 -22.68 -5.15 -8.58
CA ASN A 195 -23.04 -6.06 -7.49
C ASN A 195 -24.54 -6.13 -7.24
N GLN A 196 -25.25 -5.01 -7.47
CA GLN A 196 -26.69 -4.92 -7.27
C GLN A 196 -27.50 -5.53 -8.41
N TYR A 197 -27.10 -5.33 -9.67
CA TYR A 197 -27.94 -5.59 -10.85
C TYR A 197 -27.44 -6.71 -11.76
N ALA A 198 -26.14 -7.02 -11.76
CA ALA A 198 -25.60 -8.09 -12.58
C ALA A 198 -26.03 -9.46 -12.06
N GLU A 199 -26.27 -10.41 -12.95
CA GLU A 199 -26.51 -11.81 -12.60
C GLU A 199 -25.21 -12.49 -12.13
N ASN A 200 -24.06 -12.08 -12.67
CA ASN A 200 -22.73 -12.61 -12.34
C ASN A 200 -21.73 -11.45 -12.15
N PRO A 201 -21.81 -10.69 -11.04
CA PRO A 201 -21.01 -9.49 -10.83
C PRO A 201 -19.50 -9.75 -10.87
N GLU A 202 -19.05 -10.94 -10.47
CA GLU A 202 -17.64 -11.35 -10.46
C GLU A 202 -17.01 -11.46 -11.86
N LYS A 203 -17.83 -11.43 -12.93
CA LYS A 203 -17.35 -11.44 -14.31
C LYS A 203 -17.02 -10.06 -14.85
N PHE A 204 -17.50 -9.01 -14.22
CA PHE A 204 -17.21 -7.65 -14.64
C PHE A 204 -15.84 -7.21 -14.14
N THR A 205 -15.13 -6.48 -14.99
CA THR A 205 -13.87 -5.83 -14.64
C THR A 205 -13.77 -4.47 -15.35
N PRO A 206 -13.12 -3.46 -14.76
CA PRO A 206 -12.69 -2.28 -15.50
C PRO A 206 -11.62 -2.68 -16.52
N LEU A 207 -11.94 -2.56 -17.81
CA LEU A 207 -11.08 -2.94 -18.94
C LEU A 207 -10.22 -1.78 -19.47
N LEU A 208 -10.65 -0.53 -19.27
CA LEU A 208 -9.91 0.67 -19.66
C LEU A 208 -10.18 1.81 -18.68
N ASP A 209 -9.13 2.47 -18.23
CA ASP A 209 -9.19 3.77 -17.55
C ASP A 209 -9.37 4.86 -18.61
N ILE A 210 -10.42 5.66 -18.46
CA ILE A 210 -10.76 6.75 -19.39
C ILE A 210 -10.59 8.13 -18.73
N GLY A 211 -9.87 8.19 -17.62
CA GLY A 211 -9.49 9.41 -16.90
C GLY A 211 -10.19 9.57 -15.56
N THR A 212 -9.86 10.68 -14.89
CA THR A 212 -10.48 11.10 -13.65
C THR A 212 -11.19 12.44 -13.84
N VAL A 213 -12.25 12.65 -13.07
CA VAL A 213 -13.00 13.92 -13.06
C VAL A 213 -13.32 14.33 -11.64
N ASP A 214 -13.28 15.64 -11.39
CA ASP A 214 -13.77 16.18 -10.15
C ASP A 214 -15.30 16.27 -10.16
N GLU A 215 -15.90 15.82 -9.08
CA GLU A 215 -17.32 15.81 -8.85
C GLU A 215 -17.75 17.05 -8.03
N TYR A 216 -18.88 17.66 -8.37
CA TYR A 216 -19.34 18.93 -7.80
C TYR A 216 -20.83 18.94 -7.49
N TYR A 217 -21.25 19.91 -6.67
CA TYR A 217 -22.61 20.40 -6.67
C TYR A 217 -22.78 21.33 -7.86
N ALA A 218 -23.61 20.94 -8.82
CA ALA A 218 -23.96 21.76 -9.97
C ALA A 218 -25.19 22.60 -9.63
N ILE A 219 -25.03 23.91 -9.62
CA ILE A 219 -26.10 24.87 -9.32
C ILE A 219 -26.56 25.50 -10.63
N GLN A 220 -27.88 25.60 -10.83
CA GLN A 220 -28.45 26.21 -12.03
C GLN A 220 -27.86 27.62 -12.28
N LYS A 221 -27.55 27.91 -13.54
CA LYS A 221 -26.76 29.07 -13.97
C LYS A 221 -27.24 30.42 -13.44
N ASP A 222 -28.54 30.61 -13.29
CA ASP A 222 -29.17 31.88 -12.92
C ASP A 222 -29.46 32.00 -11.40
N THR A 223 -29.09 30.99 -10.59
CA THR A 223 -29.14 31.10 -9.14
C THR A 223 -28.24 32.23 -8.64
N ASP A 224 -28.64 32.92 -7.57
CA ASP A 224 -27.89 34.05 -7.03
C ASP A 224 -26.41 33.66 -6.76
N PRO A 225 -25.44 34.28 -7.45
CA PRO A 225 -24.03 33.99 -7.24
C PRO A 225 -23.54 34.23 -5.81
N ALA A 226 -24.26 35.03 -5.01
CA ALA A 226 -23.95 35.20 -3.59
C ALA A 226 -24.17 33.90 -2.79
N PHE A 227 -25.24 33.16 -3.09
CA PHE A 227 -25.50 31.85 -2.47
C PHE A 227 -24.42 30.84 -2.86
N VAL A 228 -24.02 30.80 -4.14
CA VAL A 228 -22.99 29.87 -4.62
C VAL A 228 -21.62 30.18 -4.03
N ARG A 229 -21.27 31.46 -3.86
CA ARG A 229 -20.04 31.86 -3.15
C ARG A 229 -20.07 31.43 -1.69
N GLU A 230 -21.18 31.66 -0.98
CA GLU A 230 -21.30 31.26 0.43
C GLU A 230 -21.21 29.73 0.60
N LEU A 231 -21.80 28.96 -0.31
CA LEU A 231 -21.68 27.50 -0.30
C LEU A 231 -20.23 27.05 -0.53
N ASN A 232 -19.53 27.63 -1.50
CA ASN A 232 -18.11 27.35 -1.73
C ASN A 232 -17.23 27.72 -0.52
N ASP A 233 -17.42 28.91 0.04
CA ASP A 233 -16.69 29.38 1.21
C ASP A 233 -16.94 28.46 2.41
N THR A 234 -18.18 27.98 2.57
CA THR A 234 -18.55 27.01 3.61
C THR A 234 -17.86 25.67 3.41
N LEU A 235 -17.88 25.11 2.20
CA LEU A 235 -17.19 23.84 1.91
C LEU A 235 -15.68 23.95 2.14
N ALA A 236 -15.07 25.06 1.74
CA ALA A 236 -13.65 25.34 1.98
C ALA A 236 -13.32 25.47 3.48
N ARG A 237 -14.18 26.14 4.26
CA ARG A 237 -14.09 26.18 5.73
C ARG A 237 -14.21 24.79 6.33
N MET A 238 -15.19 23.99 5.91
CA MET A 238 -15.39 22.63 6.44
C MET A 238 -14.18 21.71 6.20
N LYS A 239 -13.39 21.94 5.14
CA LYS A 239 -12.15 21.20 4.84
C LYS A 239 -10.97 21.59 5.76
N THR A 240 -10.95 22.84 6.22
CA THR A 240 -9.78 23.42 6.87
C THR A 240 -10.00 23.65 8.37
N GLU A 241 -11.22 23.97 8.80
CA GLU A 241 -11.59 24.19 10.19
C GLU A 241 -11.57 22.87 10.96
N ARG A 242 -10.73 22.82 12.00
CA ARG A 242 -10.56 21.64 12.84
C ARG A 242 -11.54 21.69 14.02
N LYS A 243 -12.21 20.57 14.28
CA LYS A 243 -13.03 20.35 15.47
C LYS A 243 -12.15 20.15 16.71
N GLU A 244 -12.79 20.00 17.87
CA GLU A 244 -12.11 19.66 19.13
C GLU A 244 -11.27 18.39 19.01
N SER A 245 -11.71 17.43 18.18
CA SER A 245 -10.99 16.19 17.88
C SER A 245 -9.65 16.37 17.17
N GLY A 246 -9.39 17.52 16.52
CA GLY A 246 -8.17 17.78 15.74
C GLY A 246 -8.31 17.60 14.23
N SER A 247 -9.26 16.78 13.80
CA SER A 247 -9.68 16.61 12.41
C SER A 247 -10.78 17.61 12.02
N SER A 248 -10.88 17.91 10.73
CA SER A 248 -11.97 18.69 10.16
C SER A 248 -13.23 17.83 9.97
N GLU A 249 -14.37 18.51 9.79
CA GLU A 249 -15.62 17.81 9.46
C GLU A 249 -15.54 17.10 8.12
N TYR A 250 -14.89 17.71 7.12
CA TYR A 250 -14.64 17.08 5.83
C TYR A 250 -13.88 15.76 5.98
N GLU A 251 -12.75 15.76 6.69
CA GLU A 251 -11.95 14.55 6.86
C GLU A 251 -12.74 13.44 7.56
N GLN A 252 -13.58 13.79 8.55
CA GLN A 252 -14.45 12.83 9.24
C GLN A 252 -15.51 12.23 8.34
N ILE A 253 -16.12 13.04 7.46
CA ILE A 253 -17.13 12.56 6.51
C ILE A 253 -16.45 11.68 5.46
N VAL A 254 -15.33 12.13 4.87
CA VAL A 254 -14.60 11.35 3.86
C VAL A 254 -14.13 10.01 4.43
N TYR A 255 -13.50 9.99 5.62
CA TYR A 255 -12.98 8.76 6.24
C TYR A 255 -14.07 7.73 6.55
N ARG A 256 -15.33 8.17 6.71
CA ARG A 256 -16.47 7.27 6.93
C ARG A 256 -16.83 6.46 5.68
N TYR A 257 -16.68 7.07 4.50
CA TYR A 257 -17.18 6.50 3.24
C TYR A 257 -16.09 5.97 2.33
N LEU A 258 -14.90 6.57 2.38
CA LEU A 258 -13.79 6.27 1.49
C LEU A 258 -12.56 5.81 2.27
N PRO A 259 -11.80 4.84 1.72
CA PRO A 259 -10.49 4.54 2.26
C PRO A 259 -9.56 5.75 2.14
N VAL A 260 -8.49 5.75 2.93
CA VAL A 260 -7.40 6.71 2.77
C VAL A 260 -6.78 6.50 1.39
N GLN A 261 -6.80 7.54 0.57
CA GLN A 261 -6.29 7.51 -0.79
C GLN A 261 -4.80 7.85 -0.79
N CYS A 262 -4.05 7.41 -1.79
CA CYS A 262 -2.69 7.89 -2.01
C CYS A 262 -2.70 9.15 -2.88
N ALA A 263 -1.65 9.97 -2.79
CA ALA A 263 -1.50 11.15 -3.64
C ALA A 263 -0.16 11.05 -4.36
N GLU A 264 -0.17 11.05 -5.69
CA GLU A 264 1.06 11.26 -6.45
C GLU A 264 1.75 12.53 -5.96
N SER A 265 3.01 12.41 -5.59
CA SER A 265 3.78 13.51 -5.01
C SER A 265 5.22 13.45 -5.50
N ASP A 266 5.68 14.58 -6.02
CA ASP A 266 7.10 14.79 -6.39
C ASP A 266 7.90 15.39 -5.23
N ILE A 267 7.27 15.63 -4.08
CA ILE A 267 7.97 16.10 -2.88
C ILE A 267 8.78 14.94 -2.33
N THR A 268 10.11 15.06 -2.30
CA THR A 268 11.01 14.07 -1.70
C THR A 268 11.22 14.34 -0.20
N SER A 269 11.70 13.33 0.53
CA SER A 269 12.08 13.50 1.94
C SER A 269 13.20 14.53 2.10
N GLN A 270 14.15 14.57 1.15
CA GLN A 270 15.23 15.55 1.12
C GLN A 270 14.71 16.99 1.01
N MET A 271 13.76 17.26 0.10
CA MET A 271 13.14 18.59 -0.05
C MET A 271 12.49 19.07 1.25
N VAL A 272 11.79 18.17 1.95
CA VAL A 272 11.16 18.46 3.25
C VAL A 272 12.21 18.77 4.31
N THR A 273 13.24 17.93 4.45
CA THR A 273 14.30 18.11 5.44
C THR A 273 15.10 19.39 5.19
N ASP A 274 15.41 19.71 3.94
CA ASP A 274 16.10 20.94 3.55
C ASP A 274 15.28 22.18 3.92
N LEU A 275 13.98 22.16 3.64
CA LEU A 275 13.09 23.27 4.00
C LEU A 275 12.99 23.47 5.51
N VAL A 276 12.89 22.39 6.30
CA VAL A 276 12.87 22.46 7.77
C VAL A 276 14.20 22.99 8.31
N ASN A 277 15.32 22.51 7.79
CA ASN A 277 16.65 22.94 8.22
C ASN A 277 16.92 24.42 7.88
N LEU A 278 16.54 24.85 6.68
CA LEU A 278 16.58 26.25 6.27
C LEU A 278 15.76 27.12 7.21
N THR A 279 14.54 26.68 7.53
CA THR A 279 13.64 27.47 8.37
C THR A 279 14.08 27.51 9.83
N ALA A 280 14.62 26.42 10.36
CA ALA A 280 15.24 26.41 11.68
C ALA A 280 16.40 27.42 11.75
N GLY A 281 17.27 27.47 10.74
CA GLY A 281 18.34 28.48 10.65
C GLY A 281 17.78 29.91 10.69
N ALA A 282 16.75 30.19 9.88
CA ALA A 282 16.11 31.51 9.84
C ALA A 282 15.46 31.91 11.17
N ILE A 283 14.82 30.98 11.88
CA ILE A 283 14.24 31.22 13.22
C ILE A 283 15.34 31.52 14.25
N SER A 284 16.46 30.81 14.22
CA SER A 284 17.60 31.09 15.10
C SER A 284 18.23 32.46 14.83
N GLU A 285 18.19 32.95 13.59
CA GLU A 285 18.74 34.26 13.21
C GLU A 285 17.78 35.43 13.53
N ASN A 286 16.50 35.30 13.18
CA ASN A 286 15.49 36.36 13.39
C ASN A 286 14.07 35.76 13.48
N THR A 287 13.65 35.39 14.70
CA THR A 287 12.36 34.74 14.97
C THR A 287 11.18 35.58 14.48
N PRO A 288 11.00 36.86 14.90
CA PRO A 288 9.77 37.59 14.58
C PRO A 288 9.57 37.79 13.08
N GLU A 289 10.63 38.18 12.35
CA GLU A 289 10.54 38.38 10.90
C GLU A 289 10.28 37.05 10.17
N THR A 290 10.88 35.95 10.63
CA THR A 290 10.69 34.64 10.01
C THR A 290 9.27 34.12 10.20
N LEU A 291 8.70 34.22 11.41
CA LEU A 291 7.32 33.83 11.66
C LEU A 291 6.31 34.65 10.84
N ASP A 292 6.56 35.97 10.69
CA ASP A 292 5.72 36.83 9.84
C ASP A 292 5.76 36.40 8.37
N LYS A 293 6.94 36.04 7.83
CA LYS A 293 7.09 35.54 6.45
C LYS A 293 6.42 34.19 6.23
N ILE A 294 6.54 33.27 7.20
CA ILE A 294 5.84 31.97 7.15
C ILE A 294 4.33 32.22 7.08
N ASN A 295 3.80 33.10 7.94
CA ASN A 295 2.37 33.40 8.00
C ASN A 295 1.84 34.18 6.78
N ALA A 296 2.71 34.93 6.10
CA ALA A 296 2.41 35.53 4.81
C ALA A 296 2.38 34.52 3.66
N GLY A 297 2.92 33.30 3.88
CA GLY A 297 3.08 32.29 2.84
C GLY A 297 4.19 32.63 1.85
N ASP A 298 5.20 33.38 2.28
CA ASP A 298 6.32 33.78 1.42
C ASP A 298 7.23 32.59 1.09
N ALA A 299 7.79 32.58 -0.12
CA ALA A 299 8.88 31.66 -0.47
C ALA A 299 10.13 31.95 0.39
N PRO A 300 10.88 30.92 0.84
CA PRO A 300 10.73 29.50 0.52
C PRO A 300 9.77 28.73 1.46
N TYR A 301 9.14 29.37 2.44
CA TYR A 301 8.34 28.70 3.49
C TYR A 301 7.03 28.10 2.98
N LYS A 302 6.57 28.56 1.81
CA LYS A 302 5.56 27.93 0.98
C LYS A 302 6.07 27.90 -0.44
N ASP A 303 6.14 26.72 -1.03
CA ASP A 303 6.54 26.60 -2.43
C ASP A 303 5.39 27.12 -3.32
N PRO A 304 5.65 28.05 -4.26
CA PRO A 304 4.61 28.62 -5.12
C PRO A 304 4.12 27.62 -6.19
N ASP A 305 4.95 26.65 -6.57
CA ASP A 305 4.68 25.69 -7.63
C ASP A 305 4.26 24.32 -7.06
N ILE A 306 4.62 24.01 -5.82
CA ILE A 306 4.31 22.76 -5.12
C ILE A 306 3.50 23.04 -3.84
N PRO A 307 2.16 23.18 -3.93
CA PRO A 307 1.32 23.59 -2.79
C PRO A 307 1.39 22.68 -1.56
N GLY A 308 1.82 21.43 -1.72
CA GLY A 308 1.99 20.47 -0.64
C GLY A 308 3.25 20.67 0.21
N LEU A 309 4.23 21.45 -0.27
CA LEU A 309 5.50 21.72 0.41
C LEU A 309 5.45 23.09 1.11
N TYR A 310 5.24 23.07 2.42
CA TYR A 310 5.10 24.28 3.24
C TYR A 310 5.50 24.03 4.70
N VAL A 311 5.78 25.11 5.44
CA VAL A 311 6.22 25.07 6.84
C VAL A 311 5.09 25.40 7.81
N PHE A 312 5.13 24.76 8.97
CA PHE A 312 4.37 25.12 10.16
C PHE A 312 5.21 24.95 11.42
N VAL A 313 4.92 25.74 12.46
CA VAL A 313 5.76 25.90 13.66
C VAL A 313 4.92 25.83 14.92
N TYR A 314 5.31 24.97 15.85
CA TYR A 314 4.70 24.83 17.17
C TYR A 314 5.62 25.33 18.28
N THR A 315 5.03 25.82 19.37
CA THR A 315 5.68 25.88 20.67
C THR A 315 5.73 24.49 21.34
N LEU A 316 6.58 24.31 22.34
CA LEU A 316 6.67 23.05 23.10
C LEU A 316 5.39 22.69 23.89
N ASP A 317 4.51 23.66 24.17
CA ASP A 317 3.21 23.39 24.79
C ASP A 317 2.08 23.11 23.76
N GLY A 318 2.44 23.02 22.47
CA GLY A 318 1.57 22.60 21.39
C GLY A 318 0.69 23.70 20.78
N ILE A 319 1.09 24.95 20.90
CA ILE A 319 0.41 26.09 20.27
C ILE A 319 1.02 26.32 18.88
N LEU A 320 0.17 26.33 17.85
CA LEU A 320 0.61 26.64 16.49
C LEU A 320 0.89 28.14 16.40
N ILE A 321 2.12 28.55 16.12
CA ILE A 321 2.50 29.97 16.07
C ILE A 321 2.75 30.48 14.65
N ALA A 322 3.04 29.58 13.71
CA ALA A 322 3.07 29.90 12.30
C ALA A 322 2.63 28.72 11.44
N ASP A 323 1.93 28.98 10.34
CA ASP A 323 1.51 27.94 9.38
C ASP A 323 1.24 28.57 8.02
N ALA A 324 2.07 28.24 7.03
CA ALA A 324 1.93 28.75 5.67
C ALA A 324 0.81 28.07 4.86
N GLY A 325 0.32 26.91 5.33
CA GLY A 325 -0.77 26.15 4.72
C GLY A 325 -2.13 26.43 5.34
N ASN A 326 -2.19 26.62 6.66
CA ASN A 326 -3.42 26.72 7.46
C ASN A 326 -3.37 27.89 8.47
N PRO A 327 -3.27 29.14 8.01
CA PRO A 327 -3.06 30.30 8.88
C PRO A 327 -4.22 30.54 9.88
N HIS A 328 -5.42 30.03 9.62
CA HIS A 328 -6.57 30.10 10.54
C HIS A 328 -6.43 29.21 11.79
N LEU A 329 -5.39 28.38 11.86
CA LEU A 329 -5.07 27.57 13.04
C LEU A 329 -4.08 28.24 13.98
N ILE A 330 -3.45 29.34 13.57
CA ILE A 330 -2.47 30.08 14.37
C ILE A 330 -3.09 30.54 15.70
N GLY A 331 -2.35 30.38 16.79
CA GLY A 331 -2.75 30.67 18.16
C GLY A 331 -3.53 29.55 18.85
N LYS A 332 -3.90 28.47 18.14
CA LYS A 332 -4.66 27.35 18.73
C LYS A 332 -3.72 26.29 19.32
N LYS A 333 -4.11 25.75 20.47
CA LYS A 333 -3.49 24.54 21.05
C LYS A 333 -3.97 23.30 20.30
N MET A 334 -3.02 22.53 19.76
CA MET A 334 -3.29 21.40 18.88
C MET A 334 -2.84 20.04 19.44
N THR A 335 -2.12 20.02 20.56
CA THR A 335 -1.85 18.79 21.34
C THR A 335 -3.12 18.25 22.00
N GLY A 336 -3.12 16.94 22.27
CA GLY A 336 -4.29 16.18 22.74
C GLY A 336 -5.36 15.96 21.67
N LYS A 337 -5.01 16.15 20.39
CA LYS A 337 -5.94 16.07 19.27
C LYS A 337 -5.36 15.21 18.14
N GLY A 338 -6.13 14.20 17.71
CA GLY A 338 -5.71 13.22 16.73
C GLY A 338 -6.07 13.59 15.28
N ASP A 339 -5.58 12.79 14.36
CA ASP A 339 -6.14 12.72 13.00
C ASP A 339 -7.45 11.89 12.97
N VAL A 340 -7.97 11.61 11.77
CA VAL A 340 -9.21 10.82 11.60
C VAL A 340 -9.10 9.36 12.03
N THR A 341 -7.88 8.82 12.15
CA THR A 341 -7.62 7.47 12.64
C THR A 341 -7.47 7.42 14.16
N GLY A 342 -7.33 8.60 14.80
CA GLY A 342 -7.07 8.74 16.23
C GLY A 342 -5.59 8.89 16.58
N LYS A 343 -4.67 8.94 15.60
CA LYS A 343 -3.24 9.11 15.86
C LYS A 343 -2.94 10.52 16.40
N MET A 344 -2.35 10.60 17.59
CA MET A 344 -1.96 11.85 18.27
C MET A 344 -0.64 12.40 17.70
N PHE A 345 -0.58 12.59 16.39
CA PHE A 345 0.66 12.85 15.66
C PHE A 345 1.37 14.14 16.08
N ARG A 346 0.65 15.15 16.56
CA ARG A 346 1.26 16.40 17.03
C ARG A 346 1.93 16.24 18.39
N ASP A 347 1.31 15.48 19.27
CA ASP A 347 1.90 15.12 20.57
C ASP A 347 3.17 14.30 20.35
N GLU A 348 3.14 13.36 19.41
CA GLU A 348 4.31 12.56 18.99
C GLU A 348 5.43 13.44 18.40
N MET A 349 5.11 14.39 17.51
CA MET A 349 6.10 15.32 16.96
C MET A 349 6.75 16.18 18.04
N ILE A 350 5.98 16.71 18.99
CA ILE A 350 6.49 17.59 20.04
C ILE A 350 7.31 16.80 21.07
N ALA A 351 6.83 15.63 21.50
CA ALA A 351 7.58 14.75 22.39
C ALA A 351 8.89 14.31 21.74
N GLY A 352 8.84 13.86 20.48
CA GLY A 352 10.02 13.48 19.73
C GLY A 352 11.01 14.64 19.52
N ALA A 353 10.53 15.86 19.31
CA ALA A 353 11.39 17.04 19.23
C ALA A 353 12.10 17.32 20.57
N ILE A 354 11.43 17.13 21.70
CA ILE A 354 12.02 17.31 23.04
C ILE A 354 13.05 16.22 23.34
N ASP A 355 12.73 14.97 23.03
CA ASP A 355 13.55 13.82 23.42
C ASP A 355 14.71 13.56 22.46
N HIS A 356 14.53 13.86 21.18
CA HIS A 356 15.47 13.48 20.11
C HIS A 356 15.94 14.67 19.25
N GLY A 357 15.34 15.84 19.39
CA GLY A 357 15.67 17.03 18.60
C GLY A 357 15.10 17.02 17.18
N THR A 358 15.09 15.88 16.49
CA THR A 358 14.57 15.72 15.13
C THR A 358 13.95 14.35 14.91
N GLY A 359 13.06 14.24 13.93
CA GLY A 359 12.52 12.95 13.50
C GLY A 359 11.34 13.12 12.55
N TRP A 360 10.71 12.00 12.21
CA TRP A 360 9.54 11.96 11.34
C TRP A 360 8.32 11.41 12.05
N VAL A 361 7.13 11.82 11.60
CA VAL A 361 5.85 11.26 12.06
C VAL A 361 4.91 11.08 10.87
N HIS A 362 4.30 9.90 10.79
CA HIS A 362 3.24 9.56 9.84
C HIS A 362 1.85 9.85 10.40
N TYR A 363 0.90 10.28 9.58
CA TYR A 363 -0.50 10.53 9.94
C TYR A 363 -1.39 10.67 8.70
N VAL A 364 -2.71 10.78 8.86
CA VAL A 364 -3.66 11.01 7.77
C VAL A 364 -4.10 12.48 7.74
N PHE A 365 -4.10 13.09 6.55
CA PHE A 365 -4.47 14.50 6.41
C PHE A 365 -5.14 14.81 5.06
N SER A 366 -6.01 15.81 5.04
CA SER A 366 -6.55 16.38 3.79
C SER A 366 -5.45 17.05 2.94
N HIS A 367 -5.52 16.92 1.62
CA HIS A 367 -4.59 17.60 0.70
C HIS A 367 -5.05 19.05 0.42
N PRO A 368 -4.14 20.04 0.32
CA PRO A 368 -4.52 21.42 0.03
C PRO A 368 -5.17 21.58 -1.36
N ALA A 369 -4.67 20.85 -2.36
CA ALA A 369 -5.10 20.97 -3.75
C ALA A 369 -5.98 19.81 -4.26
N MET A 370 -6.01 18.66 -3.56
CA MET A 370 -6.74 17.46 -3.99
C MET A 370 -7.91 17.21 -3.04
N SER A 371 -8.95 16.58 -3.54
CA SER A 371 -10.07 16.09 -2.73
C SER A 371 -9.74 14.71 -2.17
N GLY A 372 -10.17 14.42 -0.94
CA GLY A 372 -9.86 13.18 -0.24
C GLY A 372 -8.98 13.39 0.99
N ILE A 373 -8.55 12.27 1.55
CA ILE A 373 -7.65 12.19 2.71
C ILE A 373 -6.52 11.23 2.38
N PHE A 374 -5.31 11.60 2.81
CA PHE A 374 -4.08 11.02 2.29
C PHE A 374 -3.10 10.73 3.43
N PRO A 375 -2.26 9.68 3.32
CA PRO A 375 -1.16 9.49 4.24
C PRO A 375 -0.15 10.62 4.03
N LYS A 376 0.25 11.23 5.13
CA LYS A 376 1.22 12.31 5.18
C LYS A 376 2.32 11.95 6.17
N LYS A 377 3.55 12.26 5.78
CA LYS A 377 4.74 12.11 6.63
C LYS A 377 5.40 13.47 6.78
N SER A 378 5.67 13.89 8.01
CA SER A 378 6.27 15.20 8.29
C SER A 378 7.52 15.07 9.14
N TYR A 379 8.55 15.85 8.78
CA TYR A 379 9.80 15.96 9.49
C TYR A 379 9.72 17.12 10.46
N TYR A 380 10.13 16.91 11.70
CA TYR A 380 10.18 17.93 12.73
C TYR A 380 11.62 18.20 13.17
N ARG A 381 11.89 19.43 13.60
CA ARG A 381 13.16 19.85 14.20
C ARG A 381 12.94 20.84 15.33
N LEU A 382 13.52 20.56 16.49
CA LEU A 382 13.66 21.47 17.61
C LEU A 382 14.68 22.57 17.27
N VAL A 383 14.33 23.82 17.58
CA VAL A 383 15.18 24.98 17.38
C VAL A 383 14.96 26.02 18.48
N THR A 384 16.05 26.62 18.96
CA THR A 384 15.99 27.81 19.81
C THR A 384 16.02 29.06 18.91
N GLY A 385 15.00 29.90 19.02
CA GLY A 385 14.89 31.15 18.27
C GLY A 385 15.80 32.25 18.80
N SER A 386 15.99 33.29 18.00
CA SER A 386 16.72 34.52 18.37
C SER A 386 16.14 35.24 19.60
N ASP A 387 14.89 34.96 19.95
CA ASP A 387 14.15 35.47 21.11
C ASP A 387 14.30 34.60 22.36
N GLY A 388 15.06 33.50 22.28
CA GLY A 388 15.38 32.61 23.40
C GLY A 388 14.31 31.56 23.72
N ASN A 389 13.25 31.48 22.92
CA ASN A 389 12.20 30.46 23.04
C ASN A 389 12.51 29.25 22.15
N ASP A 390 12.05 28.07 22.57
CA ASP A 390 12.17 26.84 21.79
C ASP A 390 10.92 26.58 20.95
N TYR A 391 11.14 26.14 19.72
CA TYR A 391 10.14 25.87 18.71
C TYR A 391 10.36 24.53 18.03
N VAL A 392 9.27 23.94 17.53
CA VAL A 392 9.30 22.76 16.66
C VAL A 392 8.92 23.20 15.26
N VAL A 393 9.88 23.19 14.35
CA VAL A 393 9.71 23.52 12.92
C VAL A 393 9.39 22.26 12.16
N ILE A 394 8.34 22.31 11.34
CA ILE A 394 7.80 21.11 10.69
C ILE A 394 7.45 21.40 9.23
N SER A 395 7.73 20.44 8.36
CA SER A 395 7.20 20.36 7.00
C SER A 395 6.96 18.89 6.66
N GLY A 396 6.23 18.60 5.58
CA GLY A 396 5.92 17.22 5.23
C GLY A 396 5.54 16.99 3.79
N ARG A 397 5.42 15.70 3.45
CA ARG A 397 5.06 15.18 2.13
C ARG A 397 3.89 14.22 2.25
N TYR A 398 3.05 14.19 1.22
CA TYR A 398 2.05 13.14 1.07
C TYR A 398 2.71 11.91 0.46
N MET A 399 2.25 10.72 0.85
CA MET A 399 2.81 9.46 0.36
C MET A 399 2.24 9.11 -1.02
N SER A 400 3.14 8.71 -1.94
CA SER A 400 2.83 8.39 -3.33
C SER A 400 1.95 7.14 -3.50
N CYS A 401 1.29 7.01 -4.65
CA CYS A 401 0.47 5.83 -4.96
C CYS A 401 1.27 4.57 -5.24
N ALA A 402 2.59 4.70 -5.36
CA ALA A 402 3.46 3.54 -5.46
C ALA A 402 3.35 2.63 -4.22
N TYR A 403 3.00 3.16 -3.04
CA TYR A 403 3.07 2.41 -1.78
C TYR A 403 1.93 1.41 -1.50
N LEU A 404 0.83 1.37 -2.27
CA LEU A 404 -0.33 0.54 -1.92
C LEU A 404 -1.03 -0.05 -3.14
N TRP A 405 -0.73 -1.30 -3.45
CA TRP A 405 -1.53 -2.17 -4.30
C TRP A 405 -2.21 -3.20 -3.39
N GLN A 406 -3.47 -2.94 -3.02
CA GLN A 406 -4.24 -3.88 -2.21
C GLN A 406 -4.77 -5.00 -3.11
N SER A 407 -4.42 -6.25 -2.81
CA SER A 407 -4.75 -7.39 -3.68
C SER A 407 -6.16 -7.94 -3.52
N SER A 408 -6.84 -7.71 -2.38
CA SER A 408 -8.26 -8.03 -2.20
C SER A 408 -8.81 -7.48 -0.87
N LYS A 409 -10.11 -7.18 -0.82
CA LYS A 409 -10.87 -7.02 0.43
C LYS A 409 -11.11 -8.36 1.15
N GLU A 410 -10.60 -9.47 0.60
CA GLU A 410 -10.88 -10.82 1.08
C GLU A 410 -9.86 -11.22 2.13
N SER A 411 -10.32 -11.30 3.38
CA SER A 411 -9.55 -11.53 4.61
C SER A 411 -8.94 -12.94 4.74
N HIS A 412 -8.82 -13.69 3.65
CA HIS A 412 -8.52 -15.13 3.66
C HIS A 412 -7.27 -15.53 2.85
N ASP A 413 -6.70 -14.61 2.07
CA ASP A 413 -5.51 -14.88 1.25
C ASP A 413 -4.25 -14.36 1.94
N ARG A 414 -3.21 -15.19 2.04
CA ARG A 414 -1.87 -14.79 2.48
C ARG A 414 -0.86 -15.11 1.39
N SER A 415 -0.22 -14.09 0.82
CA SER A 415 1.01 -14.27 0.04
C SER A 415 2.21 -14.41 0.98
N ILE A 416 3.13 -15.33 0.68
CA ILE A 416 4.30 -15.64 1.51
C ILE A 416 5.59 -15.42 0.72
N GLU A 417 5.59 -15.62 -0.60
CA GLU A 417 6.76 -15.38 -1.46
C GLU A 417 6.35 -14.55 -2.70
N MET A 418 7.32 -13.83 -3.26
CA MET A 418 7.17 -13.01 -4.46
C MET A 418 8.37 -13.21 -5.39
N ASP A 419 8.16 -13.10 -6.70
CA ASP A 419 9.23 -13.00 -7.69
C ASP A 419 8.83 -12.04 -8.82
N ILE A 420 9.81 -11.45 -9.52
CA ILE A 420 9.60 -10.49 -10.60
C ILE A 420 10.10 -11.08 -11.91
N GLN A 421 9.17 -11.24 -12.86
CA GLN A 421 9.48 -11.72 -14.20
C GLN A 421 10.30 -10.69 -14.99
N ASP A 422 11.04 -11.15 -15.99
CA ASP A 422 11.88 -10.32 -16.86
C ASP A 422 11.13 -9.18 -17.58
N ASP A 423 9.82 -9.33 -17.77
CA ASP A 423 8.92 -8.34 -18.35
C ASP A 423 8.26 -7.41 -17.31
N GLY A 424 8.69 -7.52 -16.05
CA GLY A 424 8.20 -6.74 -14.91
C GLY A 424 6.89 -7.25 -14.31
N LYS A 425 6.31 -8.36 -14.79
CA LYS A 425 5.17 -8.97 -14.11
C LYS A 425 5.58 -9.52 -12.76
N ILE A 426 4.65 -9.50 -11.81
CA ILE A 426 4.91 -9.81 -10.40
C ILE A 426 4.15 -11.08 -10.05
N LEU A 427 4.87 -12.08 -9.60
CA LEU A 427 4.32 -13.35 -9.13
C LEU A 427 4.22 -13.30 -7.61
N LEU A 428 3.09 -13.72 -7.06
CA LEU A 428 2.91 -13.95 -5.63
C LEU A 428 2.43 -15.39 -5.42
N ALA A 429 2.97 -16.08 -4.42
CA ALA A 429 2.47 -17.39 -4.02
C ALA A 429 2.19 -17.45 -2.53
N GLY A 430 1.20 -18.24 -2.15
CA GLY A 430 0.85 -18.49 -0.76
C GLY A 430 -0.41 -19.35 -0.63
N THR A 431 -1.29 -19.00 0.31
CA THR A 431 -2.48 -19.80 0.62
C THR A 431 -3.78 -19.00 0.59
N ARG A 432 -4.85 -19.63 0.11
CA ARG A 432 -6.23 -19.15 0.14
C ARG A 432 -7.05 -19.96 1.15
N ASN A 433 -7.94 -19.32 1.92
CA ASN A 433 -8.75 -19.99 2.96
C ASN A 433 -10.26 -19.74 2.78
N GLU A 434 -10.87 -20.45 1.83
CA GLU A 434 -12.30 -20.43 1.46
C GLU A 434 -13.28 -20.83 2.59
N THR A 435 -13.00 -22.01 3.13
CA THR A 435 -13.97 -22.88 3.81
C THR A 435 -13.42 -23.45 5.11
N GLY A 436 -12.29 -22.92 5.60
CA GLY A 436 -11.51 -23.52 6.69
C GLY A 436 -10.48 -24.55 6.22
N GLN A 437 -10.37 -24.77 4.91
CA GLN A 437 -9.31 -25.50 4.22
C GLN A 437 -8.41 -24.51 3.50
N LYS A 438 -7.10 -24.79 3.48
CA LYS A 438 -6.13 -23.96 2.77
C LYS A 438 -5.71 -24.60 1.46
N ASP A 439 -5.80 -23.83 0.38
CA ASP A 439 -5.34 -24.22 -0.94
C ASP A 439 -4.14 -23.35 -1.36
N ILE A 440 -3.32 -23.87 -2.28
CA ILE A 440 -2.23 -23.08 -2.87
C ILE A 440 -2.83 -22.03 -3.80
N LEU A 441 -2.38 -20.79 -3.64
CA LEU A 441 -2.76 -19.66 -4.48
C LEU A 441 -1.51 -19.06 -5.13
N VAL A 442 -1.57 -18.88 -6.44
CA VAL A 442 -0.60 -18.09 -7.21
C VAL A 442 -1.33 -16.92 -7.83
N LEU A 443 -0.84 -15.71 -7.63
CA LEU A 443 -1.36 -14.51 -8.26
C LEU A 443 -0.31 -13.93 -9.20
N ARG A 444 -0.76 -13.32 -10.30
CA ARG A 444 0.11 -12.51 -11.15
C ARG A 444 -0.43 -11.10 -11.31
N TYR A 445 0.47 -10.12 -11.22
CA TYR A 445 0.19 -8.71 -11.43
C TYR A 445 1.03 -8.16 -12.57
N LEU A 446 0.51 -7.15 -13.24
CA LEU A 446 1.26 -6.34 -14.20
C LEU A 446 2.24 -5.41 -13.44
N PRO A 447 3.27 -4.86 -14.12
CA PRO A 447 4.16 -3.84 -13.55
C PRO A 447 3.45 -2.55 -13.06
N THR A 448 2.17 -2.41 -13.40
CA THR A 448 1.28 -1.34 -12.97
C THR A 448 0.57 -1.64 -11.65
N GLY A 449 0.63 -2.88 -11.16
CA GLY A 449 -0.04 -3.32 -9.94
C GLY A 449 -1.47 -3.79 -10.11
N LYS A 450 -2.00 -3.74 -11.33
CA LYS A 450 -3.26 -4.39 -11.67
C LYS A 450 -3.04 -5.89 -11.78
N LYS A 451 -4.03 -6.70 -11.39
CA LYS A 451 -3.99 -8.16 -11.63
C LYS A 451 -3.79 -8.42 -13.12
N ASP A 452 -2.91 -9.32 -13.47
CA ASP A 452 -2.74 -9.78 -14.85
C ASP A 452 -3.83 -10.81 -15.16
N LEU A 453 -4.99 -10.36 -15.62
CA LEU A 453 -6.11 -11.28 -15.84
C LEU A 453 -5.90 -12.24 -17.02
N SER A 454 -4.78 -12.16 -17.76
CA SER A 454 -4.38 -13.19 -18.73
C SER A 454 -3.76 -14.44 -18.08
N PHE A 455 -3.54 -14.40 -16.76
CA PHE A 455 -2.98 -15.50 -15.98
C PHE A 455 -4.08 -16.25 -15.22
N GLY A 456 -4.20 -17.55 -15.49
CA GLY A 456 -5.15 -18.44 -14.81
C GLY A 456 -6.58 -17.92 -14.93
N ASN A 457 -7.31 -17.97 -13.81
CA ASN A 457 -8.64 -17.41 -13.68
C ASN A 457 -8.55 -16.01 -13.06
N ASN A 458 -8.68 -14.96 -13.88
CA ASN A 458 -8.68 -13.56 -13.46
C ASN A 458 -7.42 -13.13 -12.66
N GLY A 459 -6.25 -13.60 -13.09
CA GLY A 459 -4.96 -13.28 -12.47
C GLY A 459 -4.59 -14.20 -11.32
N ALA A 460 -5.31 -15.31 -11.16
CA ALA A 460 -5.11 -16.26 -10.08
C ALA A 460 -5.11 -17.71 -10.58
N VAL A 461 -4.23 -18.53 -10.02
CA VAL A 461 -4.25 -19.98 -10.14
C VAL A 461 -4.43 -20.56 -8.74
N ILE A 462 -5.35 -21.51 -8.60
CA ILE A 462 -5.58 -22.22 -7.35
C ILE A 462 -5.27 -23.69 -7.60
N PHE A 463 -4.46 -24.26 -6.72
CA PHE A 463 -4.22 -25.69 -6.65
C PHE A 463 -4.80 -26.24 -5.36
N SER A 464 -5.68 -27.23 -5.51
CA SER A 464 -6.30 -27.98 -4.43
C SER A 464 -5.93 -29.45 -4.59
N GLY A 465 -5.29 -30.03 -3.58
CA GLY A 465 -4.97 -31.44 -3.54
C GLY A 465 -6.22 -32.32 -3.49
N ASP A 466 -6.10 -33.56 -3.98
CA ASP A 466 -7.23 -34.47 -4.16
C ASP A 466 -7.90 -34.89 -2.83
N ALA A 467 -7.19 -34.72 -1.70
CA ALA A 467 -7.67 -35.13 -0.38
C ALA A 467 -8.51 -34.07 0.35
N GLY A 468 -8.60 -32.84 -0.18
CA GLY A 468 -9.31 -31.73 0.46
C GLY A 468 -8.75 -31.41 1.85
N LYS A 469 -7.42 -31.27 1.94
CA LYS A 469 -6.65 -30.94 3.14
C LYS A 469 -5.84 -29.68 2.91
N ASP A 470 -5.15 -29.20 3.94
CA ASP A 470 -4.38 -27.97 3.83
C ASP A 470 -3.11 -28.15 2.98
N ASP A 471 -3.04 -27.38 1.90
CA ASP A 471 -1.91 -27.28 0.99
C ASP A 471 -1.23 -25.91 1.14
N TYR A 472 0.09 -25.86 0.99
CA TYR A 472 0.87 -24.64 1.25
C TYR A 472 1.94 -24.44 0.19
N ALA A 473 2.02 -23.21 -0.34
CA ALA A 473 3.14 -22.76 -1.14
C ALA A 473 4.15 -22.01 -0.26
N PHE A 474 5.43 -22.27 -0.49
CA PHE A 474 6.55 -21.67 0.23
C PHE A 474 7.55 -20.96 -0.69
N GLY A 475 7.62 -21.34 -1.96
CA GLY A 475 8.49 -20.69 -2.95
C GLY A 475 7.81 -20.55 -4.31
N VAL A 476 8.13 -19.47 -5.02
CA VAL A 476 7.69 -19.23 -6.41
C VAL A 476 8.84 -18.66 -7.22
N THR A 477 8.98 -19.10 -8.46
CA THR A 477 9.89 -18.49 -9.43
C THR A 477 9.43 -18.80 -10.86
N TYR A 478 10.22 -18.46 -11.86
CA TYR A 478 9.92 -18.72 -13.26
C TYR A 478 11.15 -19.25 -14.03
N ASP A 479 10.89 -19.99 -15.10
CA ASP A 479 11.94 -20.45 -16.02
C ASP A 479 12.25 -19.40 -17.11
N THR A 480 13.27 -19.65 -17.93
CA THR A 480 13.68 -18.76 -19.03
C THR A 480 12.62 -18.60 -20.13
N SER A 481 11.57 -19.43 -20.13
CA SER A 481 10.40 -19.30 -21.02
C SER A 481 9.25 -18.51 -20.39
N GLY A 482 9.39 -18.12 -19.11
CA GLY A 482 8.38 -17.41 -18.34
C GLY A 482 7.31 -18.31 -17.71
N ASN A 483 7.50 -19.64 -17.74
CA ASN A 483 6.61 -20.57 -17.04
C ASN A 483 6.84 -20.45 -15.53
N VAL A 484 5.79 -20.57 -14.74
CA VAL A 484 5.81 -20.37 -13.29
C VAL A 484 6.02 -21.69 -12.59
N LEU A 485 6.95 -21.74 -11.62
CA LEU A 485 7.20 -22.89 -10.77
C LEU A 485 6.86 -22.54 -9.31
N VAL A 486 6.23 -23.47 -8.60
CA VAL A 486 5.83 -23.29 -7.20
C VAL A 486 6.25 -24.48 -6.36
N ALA A 487 7.03 -24.23 -5.31
CA ALA A 487 7.44 -25.23 -4.34
C ALA A 487 6.57 -25.17 -3.09
N GLY A 488 6.21 -26.33 -2.54
CA GLY A 488 5.31 -26.38 -1.40
C GLY A 488 5.15 -27.77 -0.79
N ARG A 489 3.99 -27.95 -0.15
CA ARG A 489 3.49 -29.26 0.30
C ARG A 489 2.02 -29.44 -0.02
N GLU A 490 1.65 -30.68 -0.29
CA GLU A 490 0.26 -31.14 -0.45
C GLU A 490 -0.04 -32.18 0.62
N HIS A 491 -1.21 -32.11 1.24
CA HIS A 491 -1.60 -33.14 2.20
C HIS A 491 -2.46 -34.22 1.53
N ASN A 492 -1.87 -35.41 1.34
CA ASN A 492 -2.47 -36.54 0.63
C ASN A 492 -3.61 -37.29 1.40
N GLY A 493 -4.07 -36.75 2.53
CA GLY A 493 -5.04 -37.38 3.44
C GLY A 493 -4.45 -38.22 4.58
N HIS A 494 -3.17 -38.59 4.50
CA HIS A 494 -2.41 -39.26 5.56
C HIS A 494 -1.41 -38.31 6.21
N ASP A 495 -0.54 -37.70 5.41
CA ASP A 495 0.50 -36.77 5.83
C ASP A 495 0.83 -35.76 4.72
N PRO A 496 1.50 -34.64 5.02
CA PRO A 496 1.93 -33.67 4.02
C PRO A 496 3.20 -34.11 3.28
N ASP A 497 3.11 -34.21 1.96
CA ASP A 497 4.20 -34.55 1.05
C ASP A 497 4.74 -33.31 0.33
N MET A 498 5.97 -33.37 -0.15
CA MET A 498 6.57 -32.31 -0.95
C MET A 498 5.96 -32.24 -2.34
N ILE A 499 5.69 -31.03 -2.82
CA ILE A 499 5.22 -30.81 -4.20
C ILE A 499 6.00 -29.70 -4.91
N LEU A 500 6.14 -29.89 -6.22
CA LEU A 500 6.57 -28.86 -7.16
C LEU A 500 5.54 -28.80 -8.30
N LEU A 501 4.98 -27.61 -8.51
CA LEU A 501 3.98 -27.34 -9.54
C LEU A 501 4.64 -26.53 -10.67
N LYS A 502 4.21 -26.76 -11.91
CA LYS A 502 4.60 -25.94 -13.07
C LYS A 502 3.38 -25.49 -13.87
N TYR A 503 3.32 -24.20 -14.14
CA TYR A 503 2.29 -23.56 -14.95
C TYR A 503 2.91 -22.87 -16.15
N LEU A 504 2.24 -22.92 -17.29
CA LEU A 504 2.62 -22.15 -18.46
C LEU A 504 2.46 -20.65 -18.23
N THR A 505 2.94 -19.84 -19.17
CA THR A 505 2.85 -18.38 -19.10
C THR A 505 1.43 -17.85 -18.99
N ASP A 506 0.40 -18.63 -19.34
CA ASP A 506 -1.02 -18.28 -19.20
C ASP A 506 -1.64 -18.80 -17.89
N GLY A 507 -0.87 -19.45 -17.02
CA GLY A 507 -1.32 -20.01 -15.75
C GLY A 507 -2.00 -21.37 -15.86
N THR A 508 -2.08 -21.98 -17.05
CA THR A 508 -2.53 -23.37 -17.19
C THR A 508 -1.45 -24.35 -16.75
N PRO A 509 -1.77 -25.53 -16.16
CA PRO A 509 -0.76 -26.51 -15.78
C PRO A 509 0.05 -26.99 -16.99
N ASP A 510 1.37 -27.09 -16.85
CA ASP A 510 2.24 -27.69 -17.87
C ASP A 510 2.09 -29.22 -17.85
N THR A 511 1.24 -29.76 -18.72
CA THR A 511 0.91 -31.20 -18.69
C THR A 511 2.07 -32.12 -19.06
N ASP A 512 3.13 -31.59 -19.67
CA ASP A 512 4.34 -32.36 -20.01
C ASP A 512 5.33 -32.44 -18.83
N PHE A 513 5.08 -31.68 -17.76
CA PHE A 513 5.91 -31.65 -16.56
C PHE A 513 5.40 -32.63 -15.50
N GLY A 514 6.26 -33.56 -15.06
CA GLY A 514 5.92 -34.53 -14.02
C GLY A 514 4.66 -35.34 -14.33
N ASP A 515 3.74 -35.44 -13.36
CA ASP A 515 2.40 -35.97 -13.55
C ASP A 515 1.41 -34.82 -13.73
N ASN A 516 1.14 -34.44 -14.99
CA ASN A 516 0.18 -33.41 -15.38
C ASN A 516 0.41 -32.04 -14.69
N GLY A 517 1.66 -31.58 -14.65
CA GLY A 517 2.06 -30.30 -14.05
C GLY A 517 2.51 -30.42 -12.60
N VAL A 518 2.55 -31.63 -12.02
CA VAL A 518 2.86 -31.86 -10.60
C VAL A 518 3.99 -32.88 -10.44
N VAL A 519 4.98 -32.54 -9.63
CA VAL A 519 5.95 -33.48 -9.08
C VAL A 519 5.67 -33.64 -7.59
N ARG A 520 5.48 -34.88 -7.15
CA ARG A 520 5.26 -35.23 -5.74
C ARG A 520 6.42 -36.06 -5.22
N TYR A 521 6.87 -35.76 -4.02
CA TYR A 521 7.91 -36.53 -3.35
C TYR A 521 7.51 -36.78 -1.89
N ALA A 522 7.40 -38.06 -1.54
CA ALA A 522 7.09 -38.51 -0.18
C ALA A 522 8.38 -39.03 0.49
N GLY A 523 8.64 -38.57 1.70
CA GLY A 523 9.73 -39.06 2.54
C GLY A 523 9.46 -40.49 3.05
N PRO A 524 10.47 -41.13 3.66
CA PRO A 524 10.32 -42.48 4.21
C PRO A 524 9.57 -42.53 5.57
N GLY A 525 9.32 -41.38 6.21
CA GLY A 525 8.56 -41.26 7.46
C GLY A 525 7.10 -40.84 7.24
N ASN A 526 6.28 -40.93 8.29
CA ASN A 526 4.85 -40.56 8.25
C ASN A 526 4.65 -39.15 8.86
N GLY A 527 5.31 -38.14 8.32
CA GLY A 527 5.36 -36.81 8.92
C GLY A 527 5.32 -35.71 7.88
N THR A 528 5.51 -34.47 8.31
CA THR A 528 5.53 -33.34 7.37
C THR A 528 6.81 -33.35 6.56
N ASP A 529 6.66 -33.43 5.25
CA ASP A 529 7.65 -33.12 4.24
C ASP A 529 7.24 -31.82 3.51
N SER A 530 8.20 -30.95 3.20
CA SER A 530 7.89 -29.74 2.43
C SER A 530 9.10 -29.20 1.70
N PHE A 531 8.94 -28.89 0.40
CA PHE A 531 9.88 -28.02 -0.31
C PHE A 531 9.62 -26.58 0.10
N ARG A 532 10.70 -25.83 0.33
CA ARG A 532 10.66 -24.44 0.77
C ARG A 532 11.47 -23.54 -0.14
N GLY A 533 12.73 -23.89 -0.38
CA GLY A 533 13.61 -23.18 -1.31
C GLY A 533 13.56 -23.80 -2.71
N LEU A 534 13.51 -22.94 -3.73
CA LEU A 534 13.45 -23.30 -5.13
C LEU A 534 14.37 -22.37 -5.93
N PHE A 535 15.14 -22.93 -6.86
CA PHE A 535 15.94 -22.17 -7.82
C PHE A 535 15.92 -22.85 -9.19
N VAL A 536 15.74 -22.08 -10.26
CA VAL A 536 15.77 -22.58 -11.65
C VAL A 536 17.04 -22.07 -12.34
N GLN A 537 17.86 -22.99 -12.83
CA GLN A 537 19.08 -22.67 -13.58
C GLN A 537 18.76 -22.30 -15.03
N GLU A 538 19.69 -21.63 -15.72
CA GLU A 538 19.50 -21.20 -17.12
C GLU A 538 19.19 -22.35 -18.09
N ASP A 539 19.70 -23.55 -17.80
CA ASP A 539 19.44 -24.77 -18.59
C ASP A 539 18.09 -25.44 -18.26
N GLY A 540 17.30 -24.83 -17.37
CA GLY A 540 16.02 -25.32 -16.90
C GLY A 540 16.12 -26.36 -15.77
N THR A 541 17.32 -26.70 -15.30
CA THR A 541 17.49 -27.56 -14.12
C THR A 541 16.90 -26.88 -12.89
N ILE A 542 16.15 -27.64 -12.09
CA ILE A 542 15.44 -27.15 -10.92
C ILE A 542 16.13 -27.71 -9.67
N LEU A 543 16.49 -26.83 -8.75
CA LEU A 543 17.08 -27.16 -7.47
C LEU A 543 16.07 -26.85 -6.35
N LEU A 544 15.89 -27.81 -5.45
CA LEU A 544 14.92 -27.73 -4.36
C LEU A 544 15.60 -28.03 -3.02
N THR A 545 15.14 -27.38 -1.96
CA THR A 545 15.48 -27.72 -0.57
C THR A 545 14.26 -27.64 0.33
N GLY A 546 14.34 -28.24 1.50
CA GLY A 546 13.21 -28.35 2.41
C GLY A 546 13.49 -29.17 3.64
N GLU A 547 12.42 -29.66 4.25
CA GLU A 547 12.45 -30.63 5.35
C GLU A 547 11.85 -31.96 4.87
N MET A 548 12.48 -33.06 5.27
CA MET A 548 11.98 -34.42 5.05
C MET A 548 12.00 -35.23 6.34
N ASN A 549 10.89 -35.89 6.65
CA ASN A 549 10.76 -36.79 7.78
C ASN A 549 11.42 -38.14 7.49
N THR A 550 12.47 -38.46 8.24
CA THR A 550 13.19 -39.73 8.12
C THR A 550 12.74 -40.77 9.13
N SER A 551 11.49 -40.69 9.62
CA SER A 551 10.87 -41.49 10.69
C SER A 551 11.38 -41.25 12.12
N ARG A 552 12.59 -40.69 12.28
CA ARG A 552 13.18 -40.35 13.60
C ARG A 552 13.28 -38.84 13.81
N HIS A 553 13.70 -38.11 12.78
CA HIS A 553 13.94 -36.67 12.81
C HIS A 553 13.46 -36.03 11.49
N LYS A 554 13.38 -34.71 11.47
CA LYS A 554 13.30 -33.94 10.22
C LYS A 554 14.72 -33.64 9.74
N GLU A 555 14.93 -33.77 8.44
CA GLU A 555 16.24 -33.52 7.83
C GLU A 555 16.17 -32.45 6.73
N MET A 556 17.20 -31.61 6.69
CA MET A 556 17.49 -30.72 5.56
C MET A 556 17.87 -31.58 4.36
N ILE A 557 17.21 -31.32 3.23
CA ILE A 557 17.44 -32.05 1.98
C ILE A 557 17.82 -31.11 0.83
N ALA A 558 18.42 -31.68 -0.22
CA ALA A 558 18.42 -31.07 -1.54
C ALA A 558 18.09 -32.08 -2.62
N VAL A 559 17.29 -31.65 -3.60
CA VAL A 559 16.85 -32.46 -4.74
C VAL A 559 17.14 -31.71 -6.02
N ARG A 560 17.61 -32.42 -7.04
CA ARG A 560 17.76 -31.90 -8.40
C ARG A 560 16.72 -32.51 -9.32
N VAL A 561 15.99 -31.68 -10.05
CA VAL A 561 14.91 -32.07 -10.96
C VAL A 561 15.19 -31.48 -12.34
N SER A 562 14.94 -32.27 -13.38
CA SER A 562 15.06 -31.84 -14.78
C SER A 562 13.94 -30.85 -15.18
N PRO A 563 14.07 -30.14 -16.32
CA PRO A 563 13.02 -29.25 -16.83
C PRO A 563 11.66 -29.91 -17.06
N ASP A 564 11.65 -31.24 -17.23
CA ASP A 564 10.46 -32.09 -17.47
C ASP A 564 9.89 -32.66 -16.15
N GLY A 565 10.42 -32.30 -14.99
CA GLY A 565 9.90 -32.74 -13.69
C GLY A 565 10.41 -34.10 -13.23
N ILE A 566 11.44 -34.65 -13.88
CA ILE A 566 12.05 -35.93 -13.51
C ILE A 566 13.20 -35.70 -12.54
N VAL A 567 13.19 -36.35 -11.38
CA VAL A 567 14.29 -36.33 -10.39
C VAL A 567 15.57 -36.91 -11.02
N ASP A 568 16.68 -36.21 -10.86
CA ASP A 568 17.98 -36.68 -11.33
C ASP A 568 18.61 -37.67 -10.35
N GLU A 569 18.42 -38.97 -10.59
CA GLU A 569 18.95 -40.06 -9.76
C GLU A 569 20.50 -40.09 -9.66
N THR A 570 21.23 -39.33 -10.49
CA THR A 570 22.71 -39.23 -10.41
C THR A 570 23.19 -38.19 -9.40
N PHE A 571 22.27 -37.42 -8.81
CA PHE A 571 22.55 -36.43 -7.79
C PHE A 571 22.60 -37.07 -6.40
N ALA A 572 23.70 -36.84 -5.67
CA ALA A 572 23.94 -37.38 -4.32
C ALA A 572 23.61 -38.89 -4.24
N ASP A 573 22.88 -39.33 -3.22
CA ASP A 573 22.41 -40.71 -3.10
C ASP A 573 21.00 -40.83 -3.70
N SER A 574 20.92 -41.45 -4.87
CA SER A 574 19.64 -41.77 -5.54
C SER A 574 18.74 -40.55 -5.79
N GLY A 575 19.35 -39.38 -6.07
CA GLY A 575 18.65 -38.14 -6.43
C GLY A 575 18.40 -37.17 -5.28
N ILE A 576 18.75 -37.54 -4.04
CA ILE A 576 18.52 -36.72 -2.86
C ILE A 576 19.77 -36.62 -1.98
N PHE A 577 20.11 -35.39 -1.61
CA PHE A 577 21.02 -35.13 -0.51
C PHE A 577 20.21 -35.04 0.78
N ILE A 578 20.70 -35.66 1.86
CA ILE A 578 20.12 -35.60 3.20
C ILE A 578 21.23 -35.23 4.19
N LEU A 579 21.04 -34.18 4.99
CA LEU A 579 22.01 -33.75 6.00
C LEU A 579 21.98 -34.66 7.24
N ASN A 580 22.48 -35.88 7.12
CA ASN A 580 22.49 -36.85 8.22
C ASN A 580 23.67 -36.63 9.17
N ARG A 581 23.62 -35.55 9.98
CA ARG A 581 24.70 -35.16 10.91
C ARG A 581 24.30 -35.09 12.38
N THR A 582 23.03 -35.28 12.68
CA THR A 582 22.49 -35.14 14.02
C THR A 582 22.14 -36.53 14.53
N ASP A 583 22.96 -37.08 15.43
CA ASP A 583 22.62 -38.37 16.07
C ASP A 583 21.30 -38.30 16.87
N ASP A 584 20.77 -37.09 17.18
CA ASP A 584 19.58 -36.84 18.02
C ASP A 584 18.77 -35.53 17.74
N GLY A 585 18.90 -34.83 16.60
CA GLY A 585 18.31 -33.48 16.41
C GLY A 585 17.72 -33.20 15.03
N ASP A 586 16.74 -32.31 14.93
CA ASP A 586 16.12 -31.92 13.64
C ASP A 586 17.02 -30.95 12.84
N SER A 587 16.92 -31.04 11.51
CA SER A 587 17.45 -30.05 10.58
C SER A 587 16.41 -29.66 9.51
N TYR A 588 16.48 -28.41 9.03
CA TYR A 588 15.48 -27.78 8.17
C TYR A 588 16.17 -27.01 7.05
N GLY A 589 15.78 -27.20 5.79
CA GLY A 589 16.20 -26.36 4.66
C GLY A 589 15.18 -25.28 4.32
N PHE A 590 15.62 -24.04 4.16
CA PHE A 590 14.77 -22.90 3.81
C PHE A 590 15.09 -22.27 2.46
N ALA A 591 16.37 -22.19 2.08
CA ALA A 591 16.77 -21.58 0.82
C ALA A 591 17.95 -22.29 0.16
N ILE A 592 18.01 -22.19 -1.16
CA ILE A 592 18.97 -22.85 -2.04
C ILE A 592 19.43 -21.88 -3.12
N ALA A 593 20.73 -21.83 -3.39
CA ALA A 593 21.30 -21.04 -4.48
C ALA A 593 22.54 -21.73 -5.06
N PRO A 594 22.70 -21.79 -6.39
CA PRO A 594 23.94 -22.24 -6.99
C PRO A 594 24.97 -21.10 -7.10
N ASP A 595 26.22 -21.46 -7.29
CA ASP A 595 27.24 -20.54 -7.78
C ASP A 595 27.51 -20.70 -9.28
N LYS A 596 28.41 -19.88 -9.82
CA LYS A 596 28.79 -19.88 -11.25
C LYS A 596 29.43 -21.20 -11.74
N GLU A 597 29.94 -22.01 -10.81
CA GLU A 597 30.58 -23.31 -11.09
C GLU A 597 29.56 -24.46 -10.99
N GLY A 598 28.32 -24.15 -10.57
CA GLY A 598 27.24 -25.11 -10.38
C GLY A 598 27.35 -25.88 -9.06
N ARG A 599 28.18 -25.44 -8.12
CA ARG A 599 28.11 -25.90 -6.72
C ARG A 599 26.84 -25.30 -6.10
N ILE A 600 26.28 -25.97 -5.11
CA ILE A 600 24.97 -25.67 -4.57
C ILE A 600 25.13 -25.30 -3.09
N VAL A 601 24.57 -24.17 -2.68
CA VAL A 601 24.57 -23.72 -1.29
C VAL A 601 23.15 -23.76 -0.74
N LEU A 602 22.98 -24.33 0.45
CA LEU A 602 21.73 -24.42 1.20
C LEU A 602 21.86 -23.67 2.51
N THR A 603 20.77 -23.11 3.02
CA THR A 603 20.71 -22.64 4.40
C THR A 603 19.41 -23.00 5.10
N GLY A 604 19.46 -23.00 6.43
CA GLY A 604 18.32 -23.26 7.29
C GLY A 604 18.72 -23.39 8.76
N GLY A 605 18.08 -24.32 9.48
CA GLY A 605 18.34 -24.59 10.90
C GLY A 605 18.87 -25.99 11.14
N ILE A 606 19.73 -26.17 12.15
CA ILE A 606 20.21 -27.48 12.62
C ILE A 606 20.31 -27.51 14.14
N VAL A 607 19.80 -28.57 14.77
CA VAL A 607 20.06 -28.85 16.19
C VAL A 607 21.33 -29.69 16.30
N VAL A 608 22.46 -29.07 16.65
CA VAL A 608 23.74 -29.79 16.78
C VAL A 608 23.83 -30.55 18.12
N PRO A 609 24.57 -31.68 18.19
CA PRO A 609 24.71 -32.44 19.42
C PRO A 609 25.30 -31.60 20.58
N GLY A 610 24.58 -31.58 21.70
CA GLY A 610 24.99 -30.83 22.91
C GLY A 610 24.39 -29.43 23.01
N GLU A 611 23.65 -28.98 22.00
CA GLU A 611 22.86 -27.75 22.03
C GLU A 611 21.37 -28.05 22.25
N ASN A 612 20.65 -27.13 22.89
CA ASN A 612 19.22 -27.26 23.14
C ASN A 612 18.36 -26.54 22.08
N ASN A 613 18.99 -25.79 21.17
CA ASN A 613 18.35 -24.92 20.20
C ASN A 613 18.94 -25.14 18.80
N SER A 614 18.21 -24.70 17.77
CA SER A 614 18.74 -24.71 16.40
C SER A 614 19.79 -23.61 16.23
N SER A 615 20.84 -23.92 15.48
CA SER A 615 21.83 -22.99 14.94
C SER A 615 21.57 -22.80 13.44
N ILE A 616 21.99 -21.66 12.88
CA ILE A 616 21.92 -21.44 11.43
C ILE A 616 22.90 -22.40 10.75
N ALA A 617 22.41 -23.23 9.83
CA ALA A 617 23.23 -24.11 9.01
C ALA A 617 23.43 -23.49 7.63
N THR A 618 24.66 -23.54 7.12
CA THR A 618 24.98 -23.27 5.72
C THR A 618 25.74 -24.48 5.16
N VAL A 619 25.16 -25.14 4.16
CA VAL A 619 25.74 -26.33 3.53
C VAL A 619 26.18 -26.00 2.13
N ARG A 620 27.37 -26.42 1.72
CA ARG A 620 27.79 -26.40 0.30
C ARG A 620 27.98 -27.81 -0.23
N LEU A 621 27.36 -28.07 -1.37
CA LEU A 621 27.46 -29.29 -2.14
C LEU A 621 28.19 -29.02 -3.46
N GLN A 622 28.91 -30.02 -3.94
CA GLN A 622 29.41 -30.05 -5.31
C GLN A 622 28.25 -30.16 -6.31
N LYS A 623 28.52 -29.91 -7.59
CA LYS A 623 27.50 -30.04 -8.66
C LYS A 623 26.85 -31.42 -8.69
N ASN A 624 27.54 -32.48 -8.27
CA ASN A 624 26.97 -33.84 -8.21
C ASN A 624 26.17 -34.12 -6.92
N GLY A 625 26.01 -33.15 -6.01
CA GLY A 625 25.25 -33.29 -4.76
C GLY A 625 26.05 -33.82 -3.57
N GLU A 626 27.31 -34.18 -3.76
CA GLU A 626 28.19 -34.59 -2.66
C GLU A 626 28.64 -33.38 -1.84
N PRO A 627 28.80 -33.50 -0.50
CA PRO A 627 29.30 -32.40 0.33
C PRO A 627 30.66 -31.85 -0.14
N ASP A 628 30.78 -30.52 -0.21
CA ASP A 628 32.04 -29.88 -0.57
C ASP A 628 32.99 -29.79 0.63
N SER A 629 33.90 -30.75 0.75
CA SER A 629 34.93 -30.78 1.80
C SER A 629 35.83 -29.55 1.90
N SER A 630 35.84 -28.65 0.90
CA SER A 630 36.57 -27.37 0.96
C SER A 630 35.82 -26.25 1.68
N PHE A 631 34.56 -26.49 2.05
CA PHE A 631 33.71 -25.52 2.75
C PHE A 631 33.47 -25.95 4.20
N GLY A 632 33.93 -25.14 5.16
CA GLY A 632 33.74 -25.41 6.58
C GLY A 632 34.23 -26.81 6.99
N ILE A 633 33.39 -27.53 7.74
CA ILE A 633 33.65 -28.92 8.16
C ILE A 633 32.81 -29.85 7.29
N ASP A 634 33.47 -30.52 6.34
CA ASP A 634 32.86 -31.46 5.40
C ASP A 634 31.62 -30.88 4.69
N GLY A 635 31.70 -29.63 4.21
CA GLY A 635 30.61 -28.95 3.50
C GLY A 635 29.61 -28.21 4.39
N LEU A 636 29.85 -28.09 5.71
CA LEU A 636 28.93 -27.42 6.65
C LEU A 636 29.63 -26.31 7.44
N VAL A 637 28.97 -25.17 7.54
CA VAL A 637 29.24 -24.09 8.49
C VAL A 637 28.00 -23.88 9.35
N THR A 638 28.19 -23.69 10.65
CA THR A 638 27.12 -23.35 11.59
C THR A 638 27.39 -22.01 12.25
N TYR A 639 26.35 -21.20 12.41
CA TYR A 639 26.37 -19.96 13.19
C TYR A 639 25.35 -20.04 14.32
N GLN A 640 25.80 -19.65 15.50
CA GLN A 640 24.96 -19.51 16.69
C GLN A 640 25.14 -18.10 17.23
N GLY A 641 24.03 -17.38 17.42
CA GLY A 641 24.01 -16.08 18.05
C GLY A 641 24.29 -16.17 19.56
N ASN A 642 24.21 -15.03 20.25
CA ASN A 642 24.42 -14.97 21.70
C ASN A 642 23.14 -15.25 22.52
N GLY A 643 22.09 -15.74 21.85
CA GLY A 643 20.76 -15.92 22.38
C GLY A 643 20.54 -17.14 23.26
N CYS A 644 19.32 -17.23 23.79
CA CYS A 644 18.85 -18.40 24.52
C CYS A 644 17.81 -19.25 23.75
N GLY A 645 17.52 -18.92 22.50
CA GLY A 645 16.55 -19.61 21.64
C GLY A 645 17.15 -20.11 20.32
N PRO A 646 16.30 -20.51 19.36
CA PRO A 646 16.72 -21.05 18.07
C PRO A 646 17.03 -19.97 17.04
N ASP A 647 18.06 -20.22 16.23
CA ASP A 647 18.47 -19.37 15.11
C ASP A 647 18.19 -20.09 13.78
N TYR A 648 17.73 -19.34 12.75
CA TYR A 648 17.36 -19.89 11.45
C TYR A 648 17.90 -19.04 10.29
N GLY A 649 18.52 -19.69 9.29
CA GLY A 649 18.88 -19.05 8.02
C GLY A 649 17.69 -19.10 7.05
N ASN A 650 17.12 -17.96 6.69
CA ASN A 650 15.94 -17.87 5.84
C ASN A 650 16.27 -17.71 4.35
N TRP A 651 17.46 -17.23 4.03
CA TRP A 651 17.89 -17.05 2.63
C TRP A 651 19.40 -17.17 2.43
N VAL A 652 19.79 -17.59 1.24
CA VAL A 652 21.18 -17.64 0.79
C VAL A 652 21.33 -17.10 -0.63
N SER A 653 22.46 -16.41 -0.87
CA SER A 653 22.91 -16.04 -2.21
C SER A 653 24.42 -16.19 -2.33
N VAL A 654 24.88 -16.42 -3.56
CA VAL A 654 26.30 -16.54 -3.89
C VAL A 654 26.65 -15.47 -4.92
N SER A 655 27.59 -14.60 -4.58
CA SER A 655 28.08 -13.55 -5.48
C SER A 655 29.04 -14.12 -6.55
N SER A 656 29.34 -13.30 -7.57
CA SER A 656 30.24 -13.69 -8.66
C SER A 656 31.70 -13.96 -8.23
N ASP A 657 32.12 -13.44 -7.06
CA ASP A 657 33.39 -13.74 -6.39
C ASP A 657 33.30 -14.90 -5.38
N ASP A 658 32.23 -15.70 -5.47
CA ASP A 658 31.95 -16.91 -4.67
C ASP A 658 31.77 -16.65 -3.16
N LYS A 659 31.53 -15.40 -2.75
CA LYS A 659 31.13 -15.10 -1.38
C LYS A 659 29.68 -15.48 -1.17
N ILE A 660 29.38 -15.96 0.02
CA ILE A 660 28.05 -16.47 0.37
C ILE A 660 27.43 -15.51 1.38
N MET A 661 26.25 -14.99 1.05
CA MET A 661 25.44 -14.16 1.96
C MET A 661 24.31 -15.02 2.50
N VAL A 662 24.07 -14.94 3.81
CA VAL A 662 22.93 -15.58 4.48
C VAL A 662 22.14 -14.52 5.24
N LEU A 663 20.83 -14.47 5.01
CA LEU A 663 19.89 -13.73 5.85
C LEU A 663 19.18 -14.71 6.78
N GLY A 664 19.02 -14.36 8.05
CA GLY A 664 18.33 -15.17 9.02
C GLY A 664 17.79 -14.37 10.20
N ALA A 665 17.38 -15.09 11.22
CA ALA A 665 17.01 -14.54 12.51
C ALA A 665 17.83 -15.23 13.62
N GLU A 666 18.39 -14.44 14.52
CA GLU A 666 18.99 -14.92 15.77
C GLU A 666 18.09 -14.57 16.95
N THR A 667 18.15 -15.32 18.05
CA THR A 667 17.46 -14.92 19.28
C THR A 667 18.35 -14.07 20.18
N ASP A 668 17.75 -13.13 20.89
CA ASP A 668 18.42 -12.32 21.90
C ASP A 668 18.40 -12.99 23.29
N SER A 669 18.97 -12.33 24.29
CA SER A 669 18.98 -12.83 25.67
C SER A 669 17.61 -12.87 26.35
N HIS A 670 16.60 -12.24 25.75
CA HIS A 670 15.20 -12.22 26.24
C HIS A 670 14.30 -13.18 25.44
N GLY A 671 14.85 -13.87 24.44
CA GLY A 671 14.11 -14.80 23.58
C GLY A 671 13.31 -14.11 22.46
N SER A 672 13.60 -12.84 22.18
CA SER A 672 13.10 -12.14 20.99
C SER A 672 13.97 -12.46 19.78
N TYR A 673 13.43 -12.34 18.57
CA TYR A 673 14.22 -12.48 17.35
C TYR A 673 14.82 -11.13 16.94
N ASP A 674 16.07 -11.18 16.49
CA ASP A 674 16.83 -10.12 15.84
C ASP A 674 17.15 -10.56 14.38
N ILE A 675 17.16 -9.63 13.43
CA ILE A 675 17.56 -9.95 12.04
C ILE A 675 19.08 -10.04 11.96
N VAL A 676 19.61 -11.11 11.35
CA VAL A 676 21.05 -11.32 11.15
C VAL A 676 21.41 -11.52 9.68
N LEU A 677 22.48 -10.86 9.24
CA LEU A 677 23.16 -11.13 7.97
C LEU A 677 24.54 -11.72 8.27
N LEU A 678 24.88 -12.80 7.57
CA LEU A 678 26.18 -13.44 7.63
C LEU A 678 26.81 -13.41 6.24
N ARG A 679 28.10 -13.08 6.16
CA ARG A 679 28.86 -13.23 4.92
C ARG A 679 30.05 -14.15 5.12
N TYR A 680 30.15 -15.16 4.27
CA TYR A 680 31.25 -16.11 4.25
C TYR A 680 32.11 -15.95 2.99
N SER A 681 33.39 -16.24 3.14
CA SER A 681 34.34 -16.45 2.05
C SER A 681 34.05 -17.77 1.33
N PRO A 682 34.64 -18.02 0.15
CA PRO A 682 34.44 -19.26 -0.60
C PRO A 682 34.91 -20.55 0.11
N ASP A 683 35.56 -20.49 1.27
CA ASP A 683 35.92 -21.65 2.08
C ASP A 683 35.02 -21.82 3.32
N GLY A 684 34.02 -20.95 3.49
CA GLY A 684 33.10 -20.95 4.63
C GLY A 684 33.62 -20.19 5.85
N THR A 685 34.81 -19.58 5.78
CA THR A 685 35.27 -18.68 6.85
C THR A 685 34.52 -17.34 6.79
N PRO A 686 34.26 -16.67 7.92
CA PRO A 686 33.61 -15.36 7.92
C PRO A 686 34.38 -14.32 7.09
N ASP A 687 33.68 -13.56 6.24
CA ASP A 687 34.27 -12.45 5.50
C ASP A 687 34.43 -11.24 6.42
N THR A 688 35.64 -11.08 6.97
CA THR A 688 35.97 -9.98 7.89
C THR A 688 35.84 -8.57 7.32
N SER A 689 35.60 -8.41 6.01
CA SER A 689 35.31 -7.11 5.39
C SER A 689 33.83 -6.71 5.42
N PHE A 690 32.97 -7.56 6.01
CA PHE A 690 31.53 -7.31 6.15
C PHE A 690 31.15 -7.12 7.61
N GLY A 691 30.43 -6.04 7.93
CA GLY A 691 29.91 -5.80 9.28
C GLY A 691 30.97 -5.95 10.37
N ASP A 692 30.59 -6.60 11.47
CA ASP A 692 31.49 -7.03 12.53
C ASP A 692 31.99 -8.45 12.23
N ALA A 693 33.15 -8.54 11.57
CA ALA A 693 33.85 -9.79 11.28
C ALA A 693 33.01 -10.85 10.51
N GLY A 694 32.18 -10.41 9.58
CA GLY A 694 31.30 -11.26 8.77
C GLY A 694 29.83 -11.25 9.22
N VAL A 695 29.48 -10.50 10.26
CA VAL A 695 28.15 -10.49 10.86
C VAL A 695 27.58 -9.08 10.93
N VAL A 696 26.32 -8.92 10.56
CA VAL A 696 25.51 -7.72 10.84
C VAL A 696 24.26 -8.18 11.58
N VAL A 697 23.96 -7.52 12.70
CA VAL A 697 22.71 -7.78 13.45
C VAL A 697 21.94 -6.48 13.56
N TYR A 698 20.69 -6.50 13.12
CA TYR A 698 19.73 -5.45 13.39
C TYR A 698 19.00 -5.77 14.69
N ARG A 699 19.07 -4.84 15.65
CA ARG A 699 18.43 -4.93 16.97
C ARG A 699 17.49 -3.74 17.16
N GLY A 700 16.25 -3.92 16.75
CA GLY A 700 15.18 -2.97 17.03
C GLY A 700 14.70 -3.08 18.48
N SER A 701 13.57 -2.46 18.78
CA SER A 701 12.83 -2.83 19.99
C SER A 701 12.07 -4.13 19.70
N GLY A 702 12.18 -5.13 20.56
CA GLY A 702 11.27 -6.27 20.53
C GLY A 702 11.50 -7.25 19.38
N TYR A 703 10.42 -7.68 18.72
CA TYR A 703 10.42 -8.75 17.71
C TYR A 703 10.81 -8.21 16.34
N ASP A 704 12.01 -8.55 15.89
CA ASP A 704 12.55 -8.21 14.58
C ASP A 704 12.77 -9.48 13.75
N TYR A 705 12.09 -9.59 12.62
CA TYR A 705 12.18 -10.79 11.78
C TYR A 705 12.06 -10.44 10.30
N ALA A 706 12.88 -11.09 9.48
CA ALA A 706 12.92 -10.87 8.03
C ALA A 706 12.81 -12.18 7.25
N TRP A 707 12.07 -12.11 6.15
CA TRP A 707 11.88 -13.20 5.18
C TRP A 707 12.30 -12.78 3.77
N GLY A 708 12.11 -11.51 3.43
CA GLY A 708 12.26 -10.98 2.08
C GLY A 708 13.61 -10.29 1.89
N LYS A 709 14.12 -10.34 0.67
CA LYS A 709 15.51 -9.97 0.38
C LYS A 709 15.74 -9.68 -1.09
N THR A 710 16.60 -8.72 -1.37
CA THR A 710 17.18 -8.52 -2.69
C THR A 710 18.56 -7.85 -2.59
N ILE A 711 19.45 -8.16 -3.53
CA ILE A 711 20.74 -7.47 -3.69
C ILE A 711 20.60 -6.64 -4.96
N GLN A 712 20.74 -5.33 -4.82
CA GLN A 712 20.63 -4.39 -5.92
C GLN A 712 21.84 -4.46 -6.85
N ASP A 713 21.72 -3.96 -8.07
CA ASP A 713 22.81 -3.92 -9.07
C ASP A 713 24.09 -3.22 -8.58
N ASP A 714 23.95 -2.27 -7.66
CA ASP A 714 25.07 -1.56 -7.03
C ASP A 714 25.67 -2.28 -5.81
N GLY A 715 25.16 -3.47 -5.50
CA GLY A 715 25.58 -4.32 -4.40
C GLY A 715 24.94 -3.97 -3.04
N LYS A 716 24.05 -2.97 -2.97
CA LYS A 716 23.28 -2.71 -1.74
C LYS A 716 22.34 -3.87 -1.45
N ILE A 717 22.10 -4.11 -0.16
CA ILE A 717 21.31 -5.23 0.33
C ILE A 717 20.02 -4.66 0.91
N VAL A 718 18.87 -5.06 0.39
CA VAL A 718 17.55 -4.65 0.89
C VAL A 718 16.85 -5.85 1.50
N ILE A 719 16.32 -5.66 2.70
CA ILE A 719 15.66 -6.70 3.49
C ILE A 719 14.24 -6.25 3.81
N ALA A 720 13.30 -7.19 3.73
CA ALA A 720 11.91 -7.01 4.10
C ALA A 720 11.53 -7.85 5.31
N GLY A 721 10.86 -7.21 6.27
CA GLY A 721 10.46 -7.84 7.51
C GLY A 721 9.53 -7.00 8.35
N THR A 722 9.65 -7.17 9.65
CA THR A 722 8.91 -6.42 10.67
C THR A 722 9.83 -6.04 11.83
N SER A 723 9.48 -4.97 12.54
CA SER A 723 10.11 -4.51 13.77
C SER A 723 9.08 -3.91 14.72
N GLU A 724 9.27 -3.98 16.03
CA GLU A 724 8.42 -3.24 16.97
C GLU A 724 8.86 -1.77 17.02
N ILE A 725 8.00 -0.86 16.57
CA ILE A 725 8.24 0.57 16.65
C ILE A 725 7.12 1.18 17.49
N ASN A 726 7.49 1.87 18.59
CA ASN A 726 6.55 2.46 19.54
C ASN A 726 5.50 1.46 20.10
N GLY A 727 5.90 0.20 20.29
CA GLY A 727 5.02 -0.88 20.77
C GLY A 727 4.08 -1.46 19.70
N VAL A 728 4.33 -1.16 18.42
CA VAL A 728 3.53 -1.62 17.28
C VAL A 728 4.42 -2.40 16.31
N THR A 729 4.06 -3.66 16.03
CA THR A 729 4.69 -4.50 15.00
C THR A 729 4.48 -3.84 13.64
N THR A 730 5.55 -3.29 13.07
CA THR A 730 5.51 -2.41 11.90
C THR A 730 6.23 -3.08 10.73
N PRO A 731 5.64 -3.10 9.51
CA PRO A 731 6.35 -3.57 8.33
C PRO A 731 7.52 -2.62 8.03
N ILE A 732 8.70 -3.18 7.75
CA ILE A 732 9.90 -2.39 7.46
C ILE A 732 10.68 -2.95 6.27
N LEU A 733 11.37 -2.04 5.57
CA LEU A 733 12.52 -2.37 4.74
C LEU A 733 13.78 -1.81 5.38
N ILE A 734 14.87 -2.58 5.35
CA ILE A 734 16.19 -2.11 5.78
C ILE A 734 17.14 -2.19 4.59
N ARG A 735 17.95 -1.16 4.38
CA ARG A 735 19.01 -1.17 3.37
C ARG A 735 20.40 -1.04 3.98
N TYR A 736 21.28 -1.93 3.56
CA TYR A 736 22.71 -1.93 3.88
C TYR A 736 23.55 -1.68 2.63
N ASN A 737 24.70 -1.05 2.82
CA ASN A 737 25.77 -0.98 1.83
C ASN A 737 26.39 -2.38 1.60
N PRO A 738 27.16 -2.56 0.50
CA PRO A 738 27.84 -3.84 0.23
C PRO A 738 28.79 -4.31 1.34
N ASP A 739 29.25 -3.41 2.22
CA ASP A 739 30.11 -3.72 3.36
C ASP A 739 29.34 -4.05 4.65
N GLY A 740 28.00 -4.03 4.62
CA GLY A 740 27.15 -4.32 5.77
C GLY A 740 26.88 -3.12 6.68
N THR A 741 27.38 -1.92 6.34
CA THR A 741 27.01 -0.69 7.05
C THR A 741 25.61 -0.22 6.63
N PRO A 742 24.78 0.35 7.52
CA PRO A 742 23.47 0.89 7.14
C PRO A 742 23.59 1.98 6.07
N ASP A 743 22.72 1.94 5.06
CA ASP A 743 22.63 3.01 4.07
C ASP A 743 21.82 4.18 4.62
N MET A 744 22.53 5.19 5.14
CA MET A 744 21.92 6.38 5.72
C MET A 744 21.11 7.24 4.74
N THR A 745 21.16 6.94 3.43
CA THR A 745 20.35 7.61 2.41
C THR A 745 18.99 6.94 2.17
N PHE A 746 18.80 5.71 2.65
CA PHE A 746 17.55 4.96 2.51
C PHE A 746 16.60 5.22 3.68
N GLY A 747 15.38 5.66 3.37
CA GLY A 747 14.35 5.90 4.39
C GLY A 747 14.85 6.81 5.53
N GLU A 748 14.67 6.36 6.76
CA GLU A 748 15.20 6.96 7.98
C GLU A 748 16.37 6.13 8.51
N SER A 749 17.60 6.62 8.31
CA SER A 749 18.82 5.97 8.79
C SER A 749 18.96 4.51 8.34
N GLY A 750 18.59 4.22 7.09
CA GLY A 750 18.63 2.87 6.52
C GLY A 750 17.32 2.09 6.64
N ILE A 751 16.25 2.67 7.19
CA ILE A 751 14.99 1.97 7.45
C ILE A 751 13.82 2.70 6.80
N PHE A 752 13.06 2.01 5.96
CA PHE A 752 11.80 2.50 5.42
C PHE A 752 10.62 1.84 6.16
N THR A 753 9.72 2.64 6.73
CA THR A 753 8.60 2.14 7.56
C THR A 753 7.24 2.36 6.87
N PHE A 754 6.31 1.46 7.16
CA PHE A 754 4.94 1.45 6.61
C PHE A 754 3.87 1.81 7.66
N GLU A 755 4.26 2.52 8.73
CA GLU A 755 3.41 2.82 9.90
C GLU A 755 2.04 3.44 9.57
N ALA A 756 1.98 4.26 8.51
CA ALA A 756 0.74 4.94 8.10
C ALA A 756 -0.40 3.97 7.75
N PHE A 757 -0.08 2.70 7.49
CA PHE A 757 -1.03 1.69 7.04
C PHE A 757 -1.50 0.75 8.17
N GLY A 758 -0.88 0.83 9.35
CA GLY A 758 -1.20 0.00 10.51
C GLY A 758 -0.15 -1.09 10.78
N PRO A 759 -0.33 -1.88 11.85
CA PRO A 759 0.58 -2.96 12.22
C PRO A 759 0.64 -4.02 11.11
N GLY A 760 1.77 -4.69 10.94
CA GLY A 760 1.93 -5.70 9.89
C GLY A 760 3.37 -6.15 9.69
N MET A 761 3.59 -6.84 8.56
CA MET A 761 4.90 -7.37 8.18
C MET A 761 5.04 -7.47 6.67
N LEU A 762 6.29 -7.40 6.19
CA LEU A 762 6.65 -7.74 4.83
C LEU A 762 7.30 -9.12 4.78
N TYR A 763 6.98 -9.88 3.72
CA TYR A 763 7.49 -11.22 3.46
C TYR A 763 8.52 -11.26 2.33
N GLY A 764 8.37 -10.42 1.31
CA GLY A 764 9.24 -10.40 0.13
C GLY A 764 9.62 -8.98 -0.26
N VAL A 765 10.81 -8.82 -0.86
CA VAL A 765 11.22 -7.60 -1.58
C VAL A 765 12.06 -8.00 -2.78
N HIS A 766 11.80 -7.41 -3.96
CA HIS A 766 12.53 -7.64 -5.19
C HIS A 766 12.76 -6.32 -5.94
N GLU A 767 13.89 -6.21 -6.63
CA GLU A 767 14.18 -5.10 -7.54
C GLU A 767 13.82 -5.50 -8.98
N ASP A 768 13.19 -4.59 -9.75
CA ASP A 768 13.08 -4.76 -11.20
C ASP A 768 14.30 -4.21 -11.96
N ARG A 769 14.33 -4.41 -13.28
CA ARG A 769 15.45 -3.97 -14.14
C ARG A 769 15.65 -2.45 -14.19
N GLU A 770 14.69 -1.67 -13.70
CA GLU A 770 14.74 -0.20 -13.65
C GLU A 770 15.16 0.32 -12.26
N GLY A 771 15.51 -0.58 -11.33
CA GLY A 771 15.92 -0.25 -9.97
C GLY A 771 14.75 0.07 -9.03
N VAL A 772 13.52 -0.33 -9.38
CA VAL A 772 12.34 -0.12 -8.55
C VAL A 772 12.17 -1.31 -7.61
N LEU A 773 11.98 -1.04 -6.32
CA LEU A 773 11.72 -2.09 -5.34
C LEU A 773 10.23 -2.40 -5.27
N TYR A 774 9.88 -3.68 -5.23
CA TYR A 774 8.55 -4.18 -4.93
C TYR A 774 8.62 -4.94 -3.62
N ALA A 775 7.61 -4.82 -2.76
CA ALA A 775 7.53 -5.58 -1.51
C ALA A 775 6.12 -6.11 -1.29
N ASN A 776 5.99 -7.33 -0.77
CA ASN A 776 4.69 -7.92 -0.41
C ASN A 776 4.63 -8.29 1.07
N GLY A 777 3.42 -8.34 1.62
CA GLY A 777 3.20 -8.58 3.05
C GLY A 777 1.73 -8.50 3.44
N TYR A 778 1.47 -8.12 4.69
CA TYR A 778 0.14 -7.74 5.14
C TYR A 778 0.18 -6.60 6.17
N ILE A 779 -0.97 -5.95 6.34
CA ILE A 779 -1.28 -4.99 7.41
C ILE A 779 -2.57 -5.39 8.12
N THR A 780 -2.69 -5.18 9.42
CA THR A 780 -3.89 -5.50 10.20
C THR A 780 -4.71 -4.23 10.44
N LYS A 781 -5.95 -4.21 9.96
CA LYS A 781 -6.91 -3.11 10.15
C LYS A 781 -8.23 -3.66 10.71
N GLU A 782 -8.72 -3.06 11.79
CA GLU A 782 -9.97 -3.48 12.46
C GLU A 782 -9.99 -4.99 12.81
N GLY A 783 -8.82 -5.55 13.14
CA GLY A 783 -8.66 -6.97 13.48
C GLY A 783 -8.63 -7.92 12.27
N ARG A 784 -8.51 -7.41 11.04
CA ARG A 784 -8.38 -8.21 9.81
C ARG A 784 -7.03 -7.94 9.13
N ASP A 785 -6.36 -9.00 8.70
CA ASP A 785 -5.16 -8.91 7.87
C ASP A 785 -5.58 -8.59 6.43
N ILE A 786 -4.94 -7.57 5.85
CA ILE A 786 -5.11 -7.10 4.48
C ILE A 786 -3.79 -7.31 3.79
N SER A 787 -3.79 -8.07 2.69
CA SER A 787 -2.59 -8.26 1.87
C SER A 787 -2.07 -6.93 1.33
N LEU A 788 -0.76 -6.76 1.41
CA LEU A 788 -0.02 -5.59 1.01
C LEU A 788 0.90 -5.96 -0.15
N LEU A 789 0.81 -5.22 -1.26
CA LEU A 789 1.83 -5.19 -2.31
C LEU A 789 2.22 -3.72 -2.50
N VAL A 790 3.51 -3.45 -2.55
CA VAL A 790 4.09 -2.10 -2.53
C VAL A 790 5.06 -1.99 -3.68
N LYS A 791 5.02 -0.87 -4.40
CA LYS A 791 6.06 -0.42 -5.32
C LYS A 791 6.76 0.80 -4.69
N ILE A 792 8.08 0.83 -4.71
CA ILE A 792 8.87 1.89 -4.08
C ILE A 792 9.74 2.50 -5.17
N PRO A 793 9.35 3.66 -5.70
CA PRO A 793 10.06 4.28 -6.81
C PRO A 793 11.50 4.60 -6.44
N ALA A 794 12.43 4.47 -7.39
CA ALA A 794 13.84 4.80 -7.19
C ALA A 794 14.09 6.23 -6.65
N LYS A 795 13.18 7.19 -6.90
CA LYS A 795 13.26 8.56 -6.37
C LYS A 795 12.99 8.67 -4.86
N ASP A 796 12.34 7.66 -4.30
CA ASP A 796 11.95 7.58 -2.88
C ASP A 796 12.88 6.68 -2.06
N ILE A 797 13.89 6.11 -2.72
CA ILE A 797 14.89 5.17 -2.23
C ILE A 797 16.19 5.89 -1.87
#